data_AF-A0A660LH69-F1
#
_entry.id   AF-A0A660LH69-F1
#
_cell.length_a   1.000
_cell.length_b   1.000
_cell.length_c   1.000
_cell.angle_alpha   90.00
_cell.angle_beta   90.00
_cell.angle_gamma   90.00
#
_symmetry.space_group_name_H-M   'P 1'
#
loop_
_entity.id
_entity.type
_entity.pdbx_description
1 polymer ?
#
loop_
_entity_poly.entity_id
_entity_poly.type
_entity_poly.pdbx_seq_one_letter_code
_entity_poly.pdbx_strand_id
1 'polypeptide(L)'
;MSASWRTRAGIAAAAVTGALGALAGSAAAQNLPPQEPGVTMRTYQFAVAPNGTCTLKARQTPNVDKLMPTINWTQTSEFGLEGNFQTEVLANLNIATAGDYAFRLTSDDGSVLWLDGKEVVNNDGMHAVESKEGTATLTAGNHTLLIKHVDGANEQVLKLEWKTPGSSAYAVVPSTVLSTEAQVVRVTAPGSKFCEGDTDTPGDGLPLESVNPDYDLTDIRPSAFQPKVSGMDFLPDGRMVITTTGDVSSGGWVPNPESSEVYVLDHVTGNTSKDQVTYTKVADKLKNAMGIQVIDGRWYVSEREGLTELLPDGDDADTMMDHKRLASWPNGGNFHEFAFGLIHDADYFYIARSNAINNGGATTDPQPGKDPGTAIKIDRKTWEVSTIAGGLRTPNGIGFGPEGGIFVNDNQGAWLPSNKMVQIKPGRFFNHYTNPPGPYDDKPVTQPVLWMPQNEVANSPSNPVMLTDGPFKGQMIWGDVTYGGLQRGFLEKVGGEFQGAVFRHTAGLEVGVNRTMIGPDGAIYVGGTGEGGNWGQEGKQRYGLQKLTPSGKNVFDMEKMEVVEGGFKISYTQPLSDETAAKAKSAYQFKQWRYVPTAQYGGPKVDEEGLLVTDATVAADKKSVTIKVDGLKPGRVVYVRSPAPFSSAAGEALWNSEAWYTLNSLPGYTATPTQTGNYEAEEAVLRSGASVETEHSGYSGSGFAGGFFNNGANLTWQVDVDADGTYPVNIRYANGPNPSTKDKSLALYVNGVKQDNWVFPTTSTADWKAWAFSTKSLALKKGTNQIKLSFDSGTDGNVNFDTLKIGEAKDICAPATLEPGYVGLFDGTLDSLAKWRMAGPGSFGRQTDCSIKSVGGLGLNWYTPKSFTNYSLKLDWKMTNDSNGGVFVGFPDPKGDPWTAVDNGYEIQIDETDDLVHLTGSIYGIQGADRDKVLASLKPLGQWNAYELLVQGNNIKIILNGTVVNDYTVTNAARDLAGFVGLQNHGDGDNVWYRNVRIKEGLIDNVAPTVTGTLDPAAPDADGSYKRPVTLTLAGQDDKPGTVTLEYRVNGGAWTAYTSPVTVSAQGEHVIEYRATDAAGNVSAIGSKTVKITATTSNTDHELIGNVPATLAITLGAQSSLGNFEPGATRDYTASTLASVTSTAGDAALSVVDPSTTNTGKLVNGAYALAQPLQVKAGGAFAALSGTPLTLKTFSDPVSGADVAIDFKQSINEKDALRTGRYSKTLTFTLSTITP
;
A
#
# COMPACT_ATOMS: atom_id res chain seq x y z
N MET A 1 -13.36 27.95 -15.45
CA MET A 1 -13.39 29.18 -16.28
C MET A 1 -12.08 29.27 -17.05
N SER A 2 -12.19 29.60 -18.34
CA SER A 2 -11.19 29.55 -19.42
C SER A 2 -9.95 30.45 -19.29
N ALA A 3 -8.78 29.94 -19.70
CA ALA A 3 -7.68 30.68 -20.35
C ALA A 3 -6.65 29.65 -20.87
N SER A 4 -6.51 29.41 -22.19
CA SER A 4 -5.48 29.96 -23.13
C SER A 4 -4.03 29.77 -22.63
N TRP A 5 -3.02 29.39 -23.43
CA TRP A 5 -2.07 30.34 -24.03
C TRP A 5 -1.26 29.69 -25.19
N ARG A 6 -1.53 30.19 -26.40
CA ARG A 6 -0.59 30.75 -27.41
C ARG A 6 0.48 29.88 -28.10
N THR A 7 0.15 29.50 -29.32
CA THR A 7 1.02 29.36 -30.50
C THR A 7 1.64 30.71 -30.92
N ARG A 8 2.93 30.71 -31.29
CA ARG A 8 3.58 31.81 -32.04
C ARG A 8 3.90 31.34 -33.46
N ALA A 9 3.30 32.00 -34.43
CA ALA A 9 3.74 32.01 -35.82
C ALA A 9 3.60 33.44 -36.38
N GLY A 10 4.50 33.83 -37.28
CA GLY A 10 4.47 35.05 -38.09
C GLY A 10 5.87 35.30 -38.68
N ILE A 11 6.06 35.67 -39.95
CA ILE A 11 5.18 36.35 -40.92
C ILE A 11 5.62 36.04 -42.37
N ALA A 12 4.59 35.82 -43.21
CA ALA A 12 4.37 36.09 -44.65
C ALA A 12 5.49 36.10 -45.71
N ALA A 13 5.25 35.37 -46.81
CA ALA A 13 5.47 35.86 -48.18
C ALA A 13 4.54 35.17 -49.22
N ALA A 14 3.88 36.02 -50.00
CA ALA A 14 3.22 35.90 -51.31
C ALA A 14 2.90 34.53 -51.95
N ALA A 15 1.65 34.42 -52.40
CA ALA A 15 1.15 33.39 -53.30
C ALA A 15 1.80 33.46 -54.70
N VAL A 16 2.37 32.34 -55.14
CA VAL A 16 2.56 32.01 -56.55
C VAL A 16 1.93 30.64 -56.79
N THR A 17 0.87 30.63 -57.60
CA THR A 17 0.27 29.43 -58.18
C THR A 17 1.25 28.76 -59.13
N GLY A 18 1.81 27.63 -58.72
CA GLY A 18 2.60 26.74 -59.57
C GLY A 18 2.08 25.31 -59.44
N ALA A 19 1.36 24.85 -60.46
CA ALA A 19 0.99 23.45 -60.61
C ALA A 19 2.27 22.63 -60.84
N LEU A 20 2.69 21.88 -59.83
CA LEU A 20 3.64 20.78 -59.96
C LEU A 20 2.93 19.52 -59.50
N GLY A 21 2.62 18.65 -60.46
CA GLY A 21 2.09 17.33 -60.19
C GLY A 21 3.06 16.58 -59.27
N ALA A 22 2.59 16.25 -58.08
CA ALA A 22 3.26 15.29 -57.23
C ALA A 22 3.22 13.95 -57.95
N LEU A 23 4.38 13.53 -58.46
CA LEU A 23 4.64 12.13 -58.78
C LEU A 23 4.33 11.33 -57.52
N ALA A 24 3.35 10.43 -57.61
CA ALA A 24 3.08 9.44 -56.59
C ALA A 24 4.37 8.66 -56.33
N GLY A 25 5.00 8.92 -55.19
CA GLY A 25 6.08 8.07 -54.69
C GLY A 25 5.49 6.68 -54.45
N SER A 26 6.04 5.68 -55.13
CA SER A 26 5.80 4.27 -54.79
C SER A 26 6.06 4.06 -53.31
N ALA A 27 5.08 3.55 -52.56
CA ALA A 27 5.28 3.11 -51.19
C ALA A 27 6.50 2.18 -51.14
N ALA A 28 7.54 2.59 -50.43
CA ALA A 28 8.69 1.73 -50.19
C ALA A 28 8.18 0.48 -49.48
N ALA A 29 8.49 -0.70 -50.02
CA ALA A 29 8.18 -1.96 -49.37
C ALA A 29 8.78 -1.93 -47.95
N GLN A 30 7.93 -2.02 -46.92
CA GLN A 30 8.42 -2.17 -45.55
C GLN A 30 9.26 -3.45 -45.51
N ASN A 31 10.55 -3.32 -45.18
CA ASN A 31 11.41 -4.45 -44.88
C ASN A 31 10.95 -5.08 -43.56
N LEU A 32 9.93 -5.93 -43.63
CA LEU A 32 9.46 -6.68 -42.47
C LEU A 32 10.47 -7.78 -42.10
N PRO A 33 10.64 -8.09 -40.80
CA PRO A 33 11.35 -9.29 -40.39
C PRO A 33 10.64 -10.55 -40.93
N PRO A 34 11.23 -11.76 -40.87
CA PRO A 34 10.54 -12.99 -41.24
C PRO A 34 9.13 -13.06 -40.64
N GLN A 35 8.13 -13.41 -41.45
CA GLN A 35 6.72 -13.41 -41.05
C GLN A 35 6.13 -14.83 -41.05
N GLU A 36 5.17 -15.08 -40.17
CA GLU A 36 4.34 -16.29 -40.14
C GLU A 36 2.83 -15.95 -40.18
N PRO A 37 1.96 -16.82 -40.74
CA PRO A 37 0.53 -16.53 -40.86
C PRO A 37 -0.19 -16.39 -39.51
N GLY A 38 -1.09 -15.41 -39.42
CA GLY A 38 -1.92 -15.16 -38.24
C GLY A 38 -1.59 -13.83 -37.54
N VAL A 39 -1.98 -13.75 -36.26
CA VAL A 39 -1.87 -12.55 -35.42
C VAL A 39 -1.23 -12.91 -34.08
N THR A 40 -0.48 -11.97 -33.49
CA THR A 40 -0.05 -12.08 -32.09
C THR A 40 -1.15 -11.50 -31.20
N MET A 41 -1.70 -12.31 -30.30
CA MET A 41 -2.66 -11.91 -29.28
C MET A 41 -1.94 -11.79 -27.93
N ARG A 42 -2.02 -10.62 -27.30
CA ARG A 42 -1.49 -10.37 -25.95
C ARG A 42 -2.59 -9.93 -25.02
N THR A 43 -2.78 -10.62 -23.90
CA THR A 43 -3.82 -10.27 -22.93
C THR A 43 -3.21 -9.86 -21.60
N TYR A 44 -3.71 -8.78 -21.02
CA TYR A 44 -3.21 -8.11 -19.83
C TYR A 44 -4.31 -8.09 -18.77
N GLN A 45 -4.07 -8.76 -17.64
CA GLN A 45 -5.02 -8.82 -16.53
C GLN A 45 -4.98 -7.52 -15.73
N PHE A 46 -6.14 -6.99 -15.36
CA PHE A 46 -6.27 -5.90 -14.39
C PHE A 46 -6.92 -6.42 -13.10
N ALA A 47 -6.74 -5.68 -12.00
CA ALA A 47 -7.49 -5.94 -10.77
C ALA A 47 -8.99 -5.70 -10.98
N VAL A 48 -9.32 -4.63 -11.71
CA VAL A 48 -10.67 -4.28 -12.16
C VAL A 48 -10.57 -3.90 -13.63
N ALA A 49 -11.53 -4.34 -14.45
CA ALA A 49 -11.58 -3.98 -15.86
C ALA A 49 -11.59 -2.46 -16.06
N PRO A 50 -10.81 -1.91 -17.01
CA PRO A 50 -10.97 -0.51 -17.38
C PRO A 50 -12.33 -0.29 -18.05
N ASN A 51 -12.91 0.90 -17.89
CA ASN A 51 -14.20 1.29 -18.48
C ASN A 51 -14.05 1.66 -19.97
N GLY A 52 -13.53 0.72 -20.77
CA GLY A 52 -13.04 0.93 -22.13
C GLY A 52 -11.56 0.61 -22.30
N THR A 53 -11.08 0.61 -23.54
CA THR A 53 -9.67 0.40 -23.87
C THR A 53 -8.81 1.55 -23.36
N CYS A 54 -7.58 1.24 -22.93
CA CYS A 54 -6.63 2.22 -22.42
C CYS A 54 -5.25 2.09 -23.07
N THR A 55 -4.41 3.09 -22.85
CA THR A 55 -2.96 2.96 -23.07
C THR A 55 -2.36 2.25 -21.87
N LEU A 56 -1.79 1.07 -22.09
CA LEU A 56 -1.04 0.35 -21.08
C LEU A 56 0.24 1.14 -20.75
N LYS A 57 0.60 1.23 -19.47
CA LYS A 57 1.93 1.72 -19.10
C LYS A 57 2.99 0.91 -19.84
N ALA A 58 3.96 1.59 -20.42
CA ALA A 58 5.03 0.93 -21.18
C ALA A 58 5.79 -0.12 -20.32
N ARG A 59 6.39 -1.11 -21.00
CA ARG A 59 7.30 -2.12 -20.42
C ARG A 59 6.63 -3.17 -19.50
N GLN A 60 5.34 -3.37 -19.66
CA GLN A 60 4.59 -4.43 -19.00
C GLN A 60 4.59 -5.72 -19.83
N THR A 61 5.05 -6.83 -19.27
CA THR A 61 4.95 -8.16 -19.90
C THR A 61 3.50 -8.66 -19.85
N PRO A 62 2.90 -9.19 -20.93
CA PRO A 62 1.51 -9.66 -20.93
C PRO A 62 1.28 -10.87 -19.99
N ASN A 63 0.03 -11.11 -19.59
CA ASN A 63 -0.36 -12.30 -18.84
C ASN A 63 -0.53 -13.53 -19.75
N VAL A 64 -0.95 -13.30 -20.99
CA VAL A 64 -1.11 -14.31 -22.05
C VAL A 64 -0.52 -13.78 -23.34
N ASP A 65 0.23 -14.60 -24.08
CA ASP A 65 0.74 -14.28 -25.42
C ASP A 65 0.59 -15.52 -26.32
N LYS A 66 -0.20 -15.42 -27.39
CA LYS A 66 -0.55 -16.53 -28.31
C LYS A 66 -0.45 -16.11 -29.77
N LEU A 67 -0.03 -17.05 -30.63
CA LEU A 67 -0.24 -16.95 -32.08
C LEU A 67 -1.64 -17.45 -32.40
N MET A 68 -2.46 -16.62 -33.04
CA MET A 68 -3.85 -16.95 -33.40
C MET A 68 -4.02 -16.89 -34.92
N PRO A 69 -4.76 -17.84 -35.54
CA PRO A 69 -4.86 -17.90 -37.00
C PRO A 69 -5.75 -16.79 -37.60
N THR A 70 -6.84 -16.44 -36.92
CA THR A 70 -7.82 -15.42 -37.32
C THR A 70 -8.35 -14.71 -36.08
N ILE A 71 -9.10 -13.62 -36.27
CA ILE A 71 -9.75 -12.87 -35.18
C ILE A 71 -11.25 -13.17 -35.23
N ASN A 72 -11.65 -14.24 -34.53
CA ASN A 72 -13.03 -14.70 -34.38
C ASN A 72 -13.08 -15.61 -33.14
N TRP A 73 -13.02 -14.99 -31.97
CA TRP A 73 -12.88 -15.65 -30.68
C TRP A 73 -14.14 -15.45 -29.86
N THR A 74 -14.61 -16.51 -29.23
CA THR A 74 -15.85 -16.52 -28.44
C THR A 74 -15.73 -17.36 -27.16
N GLN A 75 -14.55 -17.92 -26.87
CA GLN A 75 -14.34 -18.80 -25.73
C GLN A 75 -13.22 -18.28 -24.84
N THR A 76 -13.42 -18.38 -23.53
CA THR A 76 -12.45 -18.01 -22.49
C THR A 76 -11.06 -18.62 -22.70
N SER A 77 -10.99 -19.86 -23.19
CA SER A 77 -9.70 -20.51 -23.47
C SER A 77 -8.90 -19.85 -24.59
N GLU A 78 -9.54 -19.14 -25.51
CA GLU A 78 -8.87 -18.40 -26.59
C GLU A 78 -8.13 -17.19 -26.02
N PHE A 79 -8.78 -16.38 -25.19
CA PHE A 79 -8.19 -15.23 -24.50
C PHE A 79 -7.22 -15.65 -23.39
N GLY A 80 -7.52 -16.75 -22.69
CA GLY A 80 -6.70 -17.31 -21.61
C GLY A 80 -6.93 -16.69 -20.22
N LEU A 81 -7.92 -15.81 -20.07
CA LEU A 81 -8.36 -15.20 -18.81
C LEU A 81 -9.89 -15.10 -18.78
N GLU A 82 -10.49 -15.13 -17.59
CA GLU A 82 -11.96 -15.16 -17.41
C GLU A 82 -12.64 -13.79 -17.48
N GLY A 83 -11.91 -12.69 -17.28
CA GLY A 83 -12.42 -11.32 -17.35
C GLY A 83 -11.44 -10.31 -16.75
N ASN A 84 -11.85 -9.05 -16.67
CA ASN A 84 -11.04 -7.91 -16.22
C ASN A 84 -9.72 -7.76 -16.99
N PHE A 85 -9.74 -7.87 -18.31
CA PHE A 85 -8.54 -7.81 -19.12
C PHE A 85 -8.65 -6.84 -20.30
N GLN A 86 -7.48 -6.46 -20.84
CA GLN A 86 -7.37 -5.90 -22.18
C GLN A 86 -6.55 -6.86 -23.05
N THR A 87 -7.01 -7.10 -24.27
CA THR A 87 -6.27 -7.80 -25.32
C THR A 87 -5.76 -6.82 -26.37
N GLU A 88 -4.49 -6.93 -26.73
CA GLU A 88 -3.89 -6.30 -27.91
C GLU A 88 -3.65 -7.36 -28.98
N VAL A 89 -4.20 -7.13 -30.18
CA VAL A 89 -4.02 -7.99 -31.35
C VAL A 89 -3.15 -7.28 -32.37
N LEU A 90 -1.98 -7.86 -32.65
CA LEU A 90 -0.94 -7.29 -33.50
C LEU A 90 -0.73 -8.13 -34.75
N ALA A 91 -0.84 -7.51 -35.93
CA ALA A 91 -0.57 -8.16 -37.20
C ALA A 91 -0.18 -7.17 -38.31
N ASN A 92 0.28 -7.71 -39.43
CA ASN A 92 0.32 -7.07 -40.73
C ASN A 92 -0.83 -7.63 -41.58
N LEU A 93 -1.65 -6.75 -42.12
CA LEU A 93 -2.70 -7.03 -43.10
C LEU A 93 -2.14 -6.87 -44.52
N ASN A 94 -2.00 -7.97 -45.25
CA ASN A 94 -1.52 -7.97 -46.63
C ASN A 94 -2.67 -7.73 -47.62
N ILE A 95 -2.63 -6.59 -48.30
CA ILE A 95 -3.62 -6.16 -49.27
C ILE A 95 -3.11 -6.46 -50.68
N ALA A 96 -3.79 -7.36 -51.38
CA ALA A 96 -3.46 -7.70 -52.76
C ALA A 96 -3.99 -6.67 -53.78
N THR A 97 -5.15 -6.06 -53.50
CA THR A 97 -5.82 -5.10 -54.39
C THR A 97 -6.11 -3.81 -53.64
N ALA A 98 -5.53 -2.71 -54.10
CA ALA A 98 -5.81 -1.38 -53.55
C ALA A 98 -7.28 -1.01 -53.76
N GLY A 99 -7.87 -0.29 -52.80
CA GLY A 99 -9.25 0.18 -52.89
C GLY A 99 -9.88 0.44 -51.52
N ASP A 100 -11.20 0.66 -51.53
CA ASP A 100 -11.98 0.89 -50.32
C ASP A 100 -12.41 -0.43 -49.68
N TYR A 101 -11.99 -0.62 -48.43
CA TYR A 101 -12.40 -1.73 -47.58
C TYR A 101 -13.36 -1.22 -46.51
N ALA A 102 -14.40 -1.98 -46.23
CA ALA A 102 -15.22 -1.78 -45.04
C ALA A 102 -14.85 -2.85 -44.00
N PHE A 103 -14.68 -2.46 -42.76
CA PHE A 103 -14.39 -3.33 -41.64
C PHE A 103 -15.57 -3.34 -40.67
N ARG A 104 -15.83 -4.50 -40.07
CA ARG A 104 -16.78 -4.67 -38.97
C ARG A 104 -16.05 -5.32 -37.82
N LEU A 105 -16.13 -4.69 -36.65
CA LEU A 105 -15.56 -5.18 -35.40
C LEU A 105 -16.73 -5.50 -34.46
N THR A 106 -16.80 -6.75 -34.01
CA THR A 106 -17.80 -7.22 -33.04
C THR A 106 -17.09 -7.57 -31.75
N SER A 107 -17.56 -7.04 -30.62
CA SER A 107 -16.99 -7.33 -29.31
C SER A 107 -17.98 -7.28 -28.16
N ASP A 108 -17.60 -7.97 -27.08
CA ASP A 108 -18.11 -7.87 -25.71
C ASP A 108 -16.84 -7.85 -24.84
N ASP A 109 -16.51 -6.80 -24.10
CA ASP A 109 -17.03 -5.43 -24.09
C ASP A 109 -16.40 -4.61 -25.24
N GLY A 110 -15.68 -3.52 -24.94
CA GLY A 110 -15.23 -2.52 -25.90
C GLY A 110 -14.06 -2.97 -26.78
N SER A 111 -13.99 -2.48 -28.02
CA SER A 111 -12.85 -2.69 -28.91
C SER A 111 -12.63 -1.58 -29.93
N VAL A 112 -11.37 -1.39 -30.36
CA VAL A 112 -11.01 -0.37 -31.34
C VAL A 112 -9.98 -0.96 -32.33
N LEU A 113 -10.17 -0.71 -33.62
CA LEU A 113 -9.30 -1.13 -34.72
C LEU A 113 -8.51 0.06 -35.25
N TRP A 114 -7.18 -0.10 -35.34
CA TRP A 114 -6.29 0.81 -36.07
C TRP A 114 -5.62 0.11 -37.24
N LEU A 115 -5.53 0.82 -38.37
CA LEU A 115 -4.71 0.45 -39.53
C LEU A 115 -3.70 1.57 -39.82
N ASP A 116 -2.41 1.24 -39.88
CA ASP A 116 -1.32 2.23 -40.07
C ASP A 116 -1.37 3.40 -39.08
N GLY A 117 -1.70 3.08 -37.82
CA GLY A 117 -1.84 4.05 -36.74
C GLY A 117 -3.09 4.94 -36.84
N LYS A 118 -3.98 4.71 -37.81
CA LYS A 118 -5.24 5.45 -37.96
C LYS A 118 -6.40 4.62 -37.44
N GLU A 119 -7.24 5.23 -36.61
CA GLU A 119 -8.48 4.60 -36.12
C GLU A 119 -9.43 4.36 -37.30
N VAL A 120 -9.96 3.13 -37.41
CA VAL A 120 -10.87 2.70 -38.48
C VAL A 120 -12.24 2.33 -37.91
N VAL A 121 -12.29 1.62 -36.79
CA VAL A 121 -13.54 1.25 -36.10
C VAL A 121 -13.37 1.51 -34.61
N ASN A 122 -14.34 2.17 -33.98
CA ASN A 122 -14.35 2.45 -32.54
C ASN A 122 -15.63 1.93 -31.90
N ASN A 123 -15.54 0.72 -31.37
CA ASN A 123 -16.55 0.02 -30.59
C ASN A 123 -16.19 0.03 -29.11
N ASP A 124 -15.64 1.13 -28.58
CA ASP A 124 -15.14 1.16 -27.19
C ASP A 124 -16.25 1.37 -26.13
N GLY A 125 -15.92 1.03 -24.88
CA GLY A 125 -16.79 1.12 -23.70
C GLY A 125 -17.39 -0.22 -23.25
N MET A 126 -17.96 -0.27 -22.05
CA MET A 126 -18.62 -1.48 -21.53
C MET A 126 -20.00 -1.67 -22.16
N HIS A 127 -20.22 -2.81 -22.81
CA HIS A 127 -21.47 -3.12 -23.51
C HIS A 127 -21.56 -4.62 -23.81
N ALA A 128 -22.78 -5.17 -23.85
CA ALA A 128 -23.02 -6.51 -24.38
C ALA A 128 -22.52 -6.65 -25.83
N VAL A 129 -22.42 -7.87 -26.35
CA VAL A 129 -22.00 -8.15 -27.75
C VAL A 129 -22.62 -7.19 -28.77
N GLU A 130 -21.82 -6.25 -29.27
CA GLU A 130 -22.20 -5.22 -30.25
C GLU A 130 -21.26 -5.25 -31.45
N SER A 131 -21.71 -4.78 -32.62
CA SER A 131 -20.89 -4.61 -33.82
C SER A 131 -20.89 -3.17 -34.30
N LYS A 132 -19.71 -2.64 -34.63
CA LYS A 132 -19.56 -1.38 -35.37
C LYS A 132 -18.78 -1.54 -36.65
N GLU A 133 -19.03 -0.62 -37.58
CA GLU A 133 -18.45 -0.63 -38.92
C GLU A 133 -17.63 0.64 -39.17
N GLY A 134 -16.64 0.54 -40.04
CA GLY A 134 -15.80 1.65 -40.48
C GLY A 134 -15.16 1.34 -41.83
N THR A 135 -14.55 2.34 -42.47
CA THR A 135 -13.96 2.17 -43.81
C THR A 135 -12.53 2.70 -43.86
N ALA A 136 -11.70 2.06 -44.69
CA ALA A 136 -10.35 2.51 -44.97
C ALA A 136 -10.00 2.28 -46.45
N THR A 137 -9.41 3.28 -47.09
CA THR A 137 -8.80 3.15 -48.42
C THR A 137 -7.38 2.64 -48.24
N LEU A 138 -7.11 1.43 -48.73
CA LEU A 138 -5.81 0.76 -48.57
C LEU A 138 -5.09 0.62 -49.92
N THR A 139 -3.77 0.73 -49.90
CA THR A 139 -2.91 0.44 -51.05
C THR A 139 -2.63 -1.06 -51.15
N ALA A 140 -2.07 -1.53 -52.27
CA ALA A 140 -1.53 -2.89 -52.29
C ALA A 140 -0.23 -2.95 -51.47
N GLY A 141 -0.05 -3.98 -50.65
CA GLY A 141 1.09 -4.14 -49.74
C GLY A 141 0.68 -4.48 -48.31
N ASN A 142 1.64 -4.40 -47.40
CA ASN A 142 1.41 -4.66 -45.98
C ASN A 142 0.95 -3.38 -45.27
N HIS A 143 -0.07 -3.53 -44.42
CA HIS A 143 -0.60 -2.50 -43.55
C HIS A 143 -0.53 -2.99 -42.11
N THR A 144 -0.08 -2.15 -41.17
CA THR A 144 -0.04 -2.54 -39.75
C THR A 144 -1.45 -2.57 -39.18
N LEU A 145 -1.77 -3.59 -38.40
CA LEU A 145 -3.06 -3.81 -37.76
C LEU A 145 -2.86 -3.91 -36.25
N LEU A 146 -3.59 -3.08 -35.50
CA LEU A 146 -3.73 -3.15 -34.05
C LEU A 146 -5.22 -3.19 -33.71
N ILE A 147 -5.62 -4.14 -32.87
CA ILE A 147 -6.90 -4.06 -32.15
C ILE A 147 -6.62 -4.01 -30.66
N LYS A 148 -7.27 -3.10 -29.96
CA LYS A 148 -7.42 -3.18 -28.50
C LYS A 148 -8.83 -3.65 -28.20
N HIS A 149 -8.99 -4.56 -27.26
CA HIS A 149 -10.26 -5.11 -26.81
C HIS A 149 -10.24 -5.20 -25.29
N VAL A 150 -11.28 -4.73 -24.62
CA VAL A 150 -11.47 -4.84 -23.17
C VAL A 150 -12.62 -5.79 -22.89
N ASP A 151 -12.49 -6.54 -21.79
CA ASP A 151 -13.51 -7.48 -21.33
C ASP A 151 -13.61 -7.40 -19.80
N GLY A 152 -14.80 -7.13 -19.29
CA GLY A 152 -15.08 -7.02 -17.87
C GLY A 152 -15.46 -8.36 -17.24
N ALA A 153 -16.68 -8.80 -17.51
CA ALA A 153 -17.23 -10.06 -17.00
C ALA A 153 -18.30 -10.59 -17.94
N ASN A 154 -18.63 -11.89 -17.81
CA ASN A 154 -19.66 -12.64 -18.55
C ASN A 154 -19.19 -13.26 -19.88
N GLU A 155 -19.79 -12.86 -21.00
CA GLU A 155 -19.44 -13.36 -22.33
C GLU A 155 -18.13 -12.70 -22.80
N GLN A 156 -17.40 -13.35 -23.70
CA GLN A 156 -16.15 -12.83 -24.24
C GLN A 156 -16.19 -12.99 -25.76
N VAL A 157 -16.18 -11.87 -26.49
CA VAL A 157 -16.28 -11.90 -27.95
C VAL A 157 -15.29 -10.91 -28.56
N LEU A 158 -14.53 -11.37 -29.56
CA LEU A 158 -13.79 -10.49 -30.47
C LEU A 158 -13.76 -11.06 -31.88
N LYS A 159 -14.31 -10.32 -32.84
CA LYS A 159 -14.39 -10.76 -34.23
C LYS A 159 -14.12 -9.60 -35.20
N LEU A 160 -13.23 -9.84 -36.16
CA LEU A 160 -12.93 -8.91 -37.24
C LEU A 160 -13.41 -9.44 -38.59
N GLU A 161 -14.26 -8.66 -39.26
CA GLU A 161 -14.76 -8.94 -40.59
C GLU A 161 -14.48 -7.78 -41.54
N TRP A 162 -14.46 -8.07 -42.85
CA TRP A 162 -14.27 -7.06 -43.88
C TRP A 162 -15.14 -7.28 -45.12
N LYS A 163 -15.31 -6.22 -45.91
CA LYS A 163 -15.71 -6.25 -47.32
C LYS A 163 -14.53 -5.77 -48.14
N THR A 164 -14.04 -6.63 -49.03
CA THR A 164 -13.03 -6.25 -50.02
C THR A 164 -13.65 -5.39 -51.13
N PRO A 165 -12.87 -4.62 -51.90
CA PRO A 165 -13.36 -3.86 -53.03
C PRO A 165 -14.25 -4.71 -53.97
N GLY A 166 -15.49 -4.27 -54.18
CA GLY A 166 -16.47 -4.96 -55.03
C GLY A 166 -17.28 -6.08 -54.34
N SER A 167 -17.01 -6.42 -53.08
CA SER A 167 -17.83 -7.36 -52.30
C SER A 167 -19.04 -6.67 -51.66
N SER A 168 -20.19 -7.37 -51.62
CA SER A 168 -21.40 -6.91 -50.91
C SER A 168 -21.58 -7.53 -49.52
N ALA A 169 -20.82 -8.57 -49.17
CA ALA A 169 -20.96 -9.31 -47.92
C ALA A 169 -19.70 -9.20 -47.04
N TYR A 170 -19.91 -9.07 -45.73
CA TYR A 170 -18.84 -9.19 -44.75
C TYR A 170 -18.38 -10.65 -44.65
N ALA A 171 -17.07 -10.86 -44.57
CA ALA A 171 -16.46 -12.14 -44.26
C ALA A 171 -15.39 -11.94 -43.18
N VAL A 172 -15.13 -12.97 -42.35
CA VAL A 172 -14.00 -12.95 -41.41
C VAL A 172 -12.71 -12.73 -42.20
N VAL A 173 -11.84 -11.85 -41.69
CA VAL A 173 -10.54 -11.60 -42.33
C VAL A 173 -9.73 -12.90 -42.30
N PRO A 174 -9.36 -13.47 -43.46
CA PRO A 174 -8.75 -14.79 -43.50
C PRO A 174 -7.29 -14.77 -43.06
N SER A 175 -6.80 -15.87 -42.49
CA SER A 175 -5.40 -16.01 -42.06
C SER A 175 -4.40 -15.79 -43.20
N THR A 176 -4.80 -16.00 -44.46
CA THR A 176 -3.95 -15.84 -45.64
C THR A 176 -3.56 -14.39 -45.93
N VAL A 177 -4.26 -13.41 -45.34
CA VAL A 177 -3.92 -11.98 -45.45
C VAL A 177 -3.40 -11.41 -44.12
N LEU A 178 -3.28 -12.24 -43.08
CA LEU A 178 -2.76 -11.84 -41.77
C LEU A 178 -1.39 -12.47 -41.56
N SER A 179 -0.44 -11.66 -41.10
CA SER A 179 0.89 -12.14 -40.77
C SER A 179 1.45 -11.43 -39.55
N THR A 180 2.29 -12.10 -38.78
CA THR A 180 3.01 -11.53 -37.64
C THR A 180 4.47 -11.95 -37.69
N GLU A 181 5.31 -11.38 -36.84
CA GLU A 181 6.73 -11.77 -36.79
C GLU A 181 6.87 -13.27 -36.47
N ALA A 182 7.71 -13.95 -37.26
CA ALA A 182 7.95 -15.38 -37.12
C ALA A 182 8.92 -15.69 -35.97
N GLN A 183 8.74 -16.85 -35.34
CA GLN A 183 9.67 -17.37 -34.33
C GLN A 183 9.79 -16.49 -33.08
N VAL A 184 8.73 -15.75 -32.75
CA VAL A 184 8.66 -14.92 -31.53
C VAL A 184 8.60 -15.81 -30.29
N VAL A 185 9.54 -15.61 -29.36
CA VAL A 185 9.47 -16.21 -28.02
C VAL A 185 8.43 -15.47 -27.21
N ARG A 186 7.35 -16.18 -26.87
CA ARG A 186 6.19 -15.63 -26.14
C ARG A 186 6.43 -15.74 -24.64
N VAL A 187 6.55 -14.60 -23.98
CA VAL A 187 6.79 -14.56 -22.53
C VAL A 187 5.62 -13.90 -21.83
N THR A 188 5.24 -14.51 -20.72
CA THR A 188 4.14 -14.05 -19.89
C THR A 188 4.60 -13.80 -18.46
N ALA A 189 3.94 -12.86 -17.79
CA ALA A 189 4.15 -12.59 -16.37
C ALA A 189 2.79 -12.45 -15.68
N PRO A 190 2.54 -13.19 -14.57
CA PRO A 190 1.30 -13.10 -13.82
C PRO A 190 1.16 -11.72 -13.12
N GLY A 191 0.00 -11.50 -12.50
CA GLY A 191 -0.32 -10.28 -11.74
C GLY A 191 -1.00 -9.19 -12.58
N SER A 192 -1.50 -8.18 -11.88
CA SER A 192 -2.24 -7.07 -12.47
C SER A 192 -1.35 -6.12 -13.27
N LYS A 193 -1.92 -5.52 -14.31
CA LYS A 193 -1.33 -4.54 -15.21
C LYS A 193 -2.06 -3.21 -15.04
N PHE A 194 -1.47 -2.15 -15.56
CA PHE A 194 -1.91 -0.78 -15.30
C PHE A 194 -2.01 0.04 -16.58
N CYS A 195 -3.06 0.84 -16.67
CA CYS A 195 -3.17 1.91 -17.66
C CYS A 195 -2.31 3.11 -17.24
N GLU A 196 -1.90 3.93 -18.20
CA GLU A 196 -1.36 5.26 -17.93
C GLU A 196 -2.44 6.13 -17.26
N GLY A 197 -2.09 6.77 -16.15
CA GLY A 197 -2.98 7.73 -15.49
C GLY A 197 -2.86 9.13 -16.11
N ASP A 198 -3.91 9.95 -15.98
CA ASP A 198 -3.97 11.29 -16.58
C ASP A 198 -2.85 12.25 -16.13
N THR A 199 -2.29 12.01 -14.94
CA THR A 199 -1.20 12.82 -14.36
C THR A 199 0.16 12.13 -14.46
N ASP A 200 0.22 10.93 -15.02
CA ASP A 200 1.47 10.19 -15.13
C ASP A 200 2.37 10.83 -16.20
N THR A 201 3.66 10.96 -15.89
CA THR A 201 4.69 11.49 -16.81
C THR A 201 5.98 10.68 -16.67
N PRO A 202 6.92 10.73 -17.63
CA PRO A 202 8.20 10.03 -17.49
C PRO A 202 8.93 10.40 -16.19
N GLY A 203 9.16 9.41 -15.32
CA GLY A 203 9.75 9.61 -13.99
C GLY A 203 8.73 9.80 -12.85
N ASP A 204 7.46 10.04 -13.17
CA ASP A 204 6.35 10.12 -12.22
C ASP A 204 5.16 9.25 -12.66
N GLY A 205 5.14 8.00 -12.21
CA GLY A 205 4.14 7.01 -12.58
C GLY A 205 4.45 6.26 -13.88
N LEU A 206 5.33 6.78 -14.74
CA LEU A 206 5.85 6.12 -15.96
C LEU A 206 7.36 5.91 -15.91
N PRO A 207 7.90 4.90 -16.64
CA PRO A 207 9.34 4.73 -16.82
C PRO A 207 10.01 6.00 -17.34
N LEU A 208 11.26 6.24 -16.93
CA LEU A 208 12.10 7.28 -17.55
C LEU A 208 12.34 6.95 -19.03
N GLU A 209 12.41 7.98 -19.87
CA GLU A 209 12.65 7.85 -21.31
C GLU A 209 13.95 8.48 -21.79
N SER A 210 14.55 9.37 -20.99
CA SER A 210 15.74 10.14 -21.33
C SER A 210 16.89 9.89 -20.35
N VAL A 211 18.07 10.35 -20.75
CA VAL A 211 19.27 10.28 -19.90
C VAL A 211 19.16 11.30 -18.78
N ASN A 212 19.50 10.88 -17.56
CA ASN A 212 19.57 11.78 -16.41
C ASN A 212 20.54 12.93 -16.72
N PRO A 213 20.11 14.21 -16.61
CA PRO A 213 20.94 15.35 -16.98
C PRO A 213 22.27 15.46 -16.20
N ASP A 214 22.40 14.77 -15.06
CA ASP A 214 23.68 14.62 -14.35
C ASP A 214 24.75 13.87 -15.14
N TYR A 215 24.42 13.33 -16.32
CA TYR A 215 25.35 12.67 -17.23
C TYR A 215 25.26 13.23 -18.64
N ASP A 216 26.41 13.35 -19.28
CA ASP A 216 26.51 13.55 -20.72
C ASP A 216 26.74 12.18 -21.39
N LEU A 217 25.80 11.78 -22.24
CA LEU A 217 25.82 10.50 -22.96
C LEU A 217 26.73 10.59 -24.20
N THR A 218 27.65 9.65 -24.33
CA THR A 218 28.52 9.49 -25.50
C THR A 218 28.41 8.07 -26.05
N ASP A 219 28.08 7.94 -27.33
CA ASP A 219 28.23 6.67 -28.04
C ASP A 219 29.72 6.44 -28.34
N ILE A 220 30.24 5.28 -27.91
CA ILE A 220 31.65 4.93 -28.02
C ILE A 220 31.85 3.66 -28.87
N ARG A 221 30.82 3.16 -29.56
CA ARG A 221 31.00 2.11 -30.58
C ARG A 221 31.16 2.76 -31.97
N PRO A 222 32.26 2.49 -32.69
CA PRO A 222 32.35 2.88 -34.10
C PRO A 222 31.20 2.31 -34.91
N SER A 223 30.73 2.99 -35.96
CA SER A 223 29.50 2.60 -36.68
C SER A 223 29.56 1.19 -37.31
N ALA A 224 30.76 0.70 -37.63
CA ALA A 224 30.99 -0.65 -38.15
C ALA A 224 31.11 -1.73 -37.05
N PHE A 225 31.18 -1.32 -35.79
CA PHE A 225 31.35 -2.19 -34.64
C PHE A 225 30.01 -2.37 -33.90
N GLN A 226 29.55 -3.61 -33.81
CA GLN A 226 28.25 -3.97 -33.23
C GLN A 226 28.44 -4.91 -32.02
N PRO A 227 29.10 -4.45 -30.93
CA PRO A 227 29.48 -5.32 -29.83
C PRO A 227 28.28 -5.79 -29.00
N LYS A 228 28.27 -7.08 -28.70
CA LYS A 228 27.35 -7.76 -27.78
C LYS A 228 28.00 -7.97 -26.41
N VAL A 229 28.21 -6.90 -25.68
CA VAL A 229 29.05 -6.83 -24.47
C VAL A 229 28.54 -7.73 -23.34
N SER A 230 29.40 -8.66 -22.92
CA SER A 230 29.18 -9.62 -21.82
C SER A 230 30.19 -9.50 -20.68
N GLY A 231 31.22 -8.69 -20.84
CA GLY A 231 32.25 -8.42 -19.86
C GLY A 231 33.01 -7.17 -20.24
N MET A 232 33.49 -6.42 -19.25
CA MET A 232 34.33 -5.24 -19.46
C MET A 232 35.37 -5.12 -18.35
N ASP A 233 36.57 -4.66 -18.72
CA ASP A 233 37.61 -4.23 -17.78
C ASP A 233 38.54 -3.18 -18.44
N PHE A 234 39.44 -2.55 -17.68
CA PHE A 234 40.42 -1.60 -18.18
C PHE A 234 41.86 -2.10 -18.03
N LEU A 235 42.67 -1.79 -19.04
CA LEU A 235 44.12 -1.89 -18.96
C LEU A 235 44.70 -0.70 -18.18
N PRO A 236 45.89 -0.84 -17.57
CA PRO A 236 46.55 0.25 -16.84
C PRO A 236 46.83 1.50 -17.69
N ASP A 237 46.88 1.37 -19.02
CA ASP A 237 47.10 2.46 -19.97
C ASP A 237 45.81 3.21 -20.36
N GLY A 238 44.65 2.81 -19.84
CA GLY A 238 43.35 3.43 -20.11
C GLY A 238 42.57 2.82 -21.27
N ARG A 239 43.12 1.84 -21.99
CA ARG A 239 42.36 1.06 -22.98
C ARG A 239 41.34 0.15 -22.30
N MET A 240 40.21 -0.09 -22.94
CA MET A 240 39.17 -0.99 -22.44
C MET A 240 39.29 -2.35 -23.11
N VAL A 241 39.04 -3.41 -22.33
CA VAL A 241 38.85 -4.76 -22.85
C VAL A 241 37.39 -5.15 -22.67
N ILE A 242 36.78 -5.72 -23.71
CA ILE A 242 35.43 -6.27 -23.63
C ILE A 242 35.40 -7.72 -24.09
N THR A 243 34.47 -8.50 -23.53
CA THR A 243 34.07 -9.80 -24.08
C THR A 243 32.69 -9.70 -24.71
N THR A 244 32.41 -10.55 -25.71
CA THR A 244 31.09 -10.67 -26.32
C THR A 244 30.35 -11.95 -25.90
N THR A 245 29.01 -11.96 -25.93
CA THR A 245 28.18 -13.14 -25.59
C THR A 245 28.27 -14.29 -26.59
N GLY A 246 28.67 -14.01 -27.85
CA GLY A 246 28.58 -14.92 -29.01
C GLY A 246 27.21 -14.83 -29.72
N ASP A 247 26.98 -15.65 -30.76
CA ASP A 247 25.65 -15.79 -31.37
C ASP A 247 24.84 -16.89 -30.67
N VAL A 248 23.94 -16.42 -29.83
CA VAL A 248 22.87 -17.17 -29.18
C VAL A 248 21.59 -16.75 -29.92
N SER A 249 20.83 -17.71 -30.48
CA SER A 249 19.68 -17.32 -31.31
C SER A 249 18.54 -16.81 -30.45
N SER A 250 17.85 -15.80 -30.98
CA SER A 250 16.61 -15.29 -30.40
C SER A 250 15.47 -16.32 -30.31
N GLY A 251 15.61 -17.50 -30.94
CA GLY A 251 14.66 -18.61 -30.89
C GLY A 251 15.06 -19.76 -29.97
N GLY A 252 16.11 -19.60 -29.16
CA GLY A 252 16.66 -20.65 -28.30
C GLY A 252 17.85 -21.39 -28.89
N TRP A 253 18.07 -22.62 -28.43
CA TRP A 253 19.32 -23.38 -28.65
C TRP A 253 19.73 -23.45 -30.13
N VAL A 254 20.95 -22.99 -30.41
CA VAL A 254 21.65 -23.23 -31.67
C VAL A 254 22.66 -24.37 -31.44
N PRO A 255 22.66 -25.43 -32.26
CA PRO A 255 23.77 -26.36 -32.29
C PRO A 255 25.05 -25.61 -32.69
N ASN A 256 26.00 -25.51 -31.76
CA ASN A 256 27.25 -24.75 -31.90
C ASN A 256 27.04 -23.22 -31.96
N PRO A 257 26.70 -22.54 -30.84
CA PRO A 257 26.69 -21.09 -30.81
C PRO A 257 28.06 -20.54 -31.25
N GLU A 258 28.08 -19.48 -32.06
CA GLU A 258 29.37 -18.86 -32.44
C GLU A 258 30.11 -18.40 -31.19
N SER A 259 31.44 -18.45 -31.25
CA SER A 259 32.27 -18.20 -30.09
C SER A 259 32.20 -16.75 -29.60
N SER A 260 32.19 -16.59 -28.28
CA SER A 260 32.54 -15.32 -27.64
C SER A 260 33.92 -14.84 -28.10
N GLU A 261 34.03 -13.53 -28.30
CA GLU A 261 35.24 -12.85 -28.75
C GLU A 261 35.70 -11.82 -27.71
N VAL A 262 36.96 -11.42 -27.78
CA VAL A 262 37.57 -10.41 -26.92
C VAL A 262 38.16 -9.30 -27.78
N TYR A 263 37.84 -8.06 -27.41
CA TYR A 263 38.28 -6.87 -28.11
C TYR A 263 38.99 -5.91 -27.16
N VAL A 264 40.06 -5.27 -27.64
CA VAL A 264 40.69 -4.11 -27.02
C VAL A 264 40.23 -2.86 -27.74
N LEU A 265 39.76 -1.88 -26.99
CA LEU A 265 39.29 -0.59 -27.48
C LEU A 265 40.18 0.52 -26.94
N ASP A 266 40.59 1.42 -27.83
CA ASP A 266 41.42 2.58 -27.50
C ASP A 266 40.62 3.89 -27.62
N HIS A 267 41.10 4.96 -26.97
CA HIS A 267 40.46 6.28 -26.93
C HIS A 267 39.04 6.30 -26.35
N VAL A 268 38.71 5.40 -25.42
CA VAL A 268 37.36 5.30 -24.82
C VAL A 268 37.15 6.17 -23.57
N THR A 269 38.23 6.71 -23.00
CA THR A 269 38.21 7.55 -21.78
C THR A 269 38.27 9.04 -22.09
N GLY A 270 37.92 9.89 -21.12
CA GLY A 270 37.96 11.35 -21.27
C GLY A 270 36.95 11.87 -22.30
N ASN A 271 37.30 12.97 -22.99
CA ASN A 271 36.49 13.52 -24.06
C ASN A 271 36.71 12.71 -25.35
N THR A 272 35.69 11.98 -25.78
CA THR A 272 35.77 11.02 -26.90
C THR A 272 34.50 11.03 -27.76
N SER A 273 34.51 10.28 -28.86
CA SER A 273 33.35 9.98 -29.69
C SER A 273 33.55 8.65 -30.41
N LYS A 274 32.46 8.09 -30.95
CA LYS A 274 32.49 6.89 -31.81
C LYS A 274 33.44 6.98 -33.01
N ASP A 275 33.80 8.18 -33.46
CA ASP A 275 34.71 8.37 -34.61
C ASP A 275 36.18 8.35 -34.19
N GLN A 276 36.47 8.49 -32.89
CA GLN A 276 37.82 8.45 -32.32
C GLN A 276 38.20 7.06 -31.79
N VAL A 277 37.20 6.27 -31.36
CA VAL A 277 37.43 4.94 -30.80
C VAL A 277 37.91 3.98 -31.89
N THR A 278 38.97 3.24 -31.58
CA THR A 278 39.46 2.12 -32.40
C THR A 278 39.29 0.81 -31.66
N TYR A 279 39.24 -0.31 -32.38
CA TYR A 279 39.07 -1.64 -31.79
C TYR A 279 39.91 -2.69 -32.51
N THR A 280 40.47 -3.63 -31.74
CA THR A 280 41.24 -4.78 -32.22
C THR A 280 40.70 -6.05 -31.57
N LYS A 281 40.41 -7.08 -32.38
CA LYS A 281 40.09 -8.41 -31.85
C LYS A 281 41.37 -9.10 -31.39
N VAL A 282 41.37 -9.60 -30.16
CA VAL A 282 42.54 -10.25 -29.53
C VAL A 282 42.27 -11.67 -29.05
N ALA A 283 41.03 -12.14 -28.97
CA ALA A 283 40.72 -13.56 -28.79
C ALA A 283 39.35 -13.92 -29.39
N ASP A 284 39.16 -15.20 -29.71
CA ASP A 284 37.90 -15.77 -30.19
C ASP A 284 37.67 -17.14 -29.53
N LYS A 285 36.76 -18.01 -30.00
CA LYS A 285 36.61 -19.41 -29.53
C LYS A 285 36.34 -19.61 -28.04
N LEU A 286 35.84 -18.60 -27.34
CA LEU A 286 35.36 -18.71 -25.96
C LEU A 286 33.89 -19.14 -25.94
N LYS A 287 33.48 -19.85 -24.87
CA LYS A 287 32.13 -20.41 -24.71
C LYS A 287 31.28 -19.56 -23.78
N ASN A 288 30.43 -18.71 -24.36
CA ASN A 288 29.51 -17.83 -23.65
C ASN A 288 30.20 -17.10 -22.49
N ALA A 289 31.24 -16.35 -22.83
CA ALA A 289 31.97 -15.52 -21.88
C ALA A 289 30.98 -14.56 -21.21
N MET A 290 30.99 -14.49 -19.88
CA MET A 290 30.07 -13.66 -19.09
C MET A 290 30.79 -12.69 -18.15
N GLY A 291 32.11 -12.59 -18.29
CA GLY A 291 32.90 -11.47 -17.81
C GLY A 291 34.40 -11.70 -17.92
N ILE A 292 35.15 -10.64 -17.64
CA ILE A 292 36.59 -10.56 -17.81
C ILE A 292 37.21 -9.73 -16.68
N GLN A 293 38.42 -10.09 -16.26
CA GLN A 293 39.27 -9.29 -15.37
C GLN A 293 40.72 -9.32 -15.86
N VAL A 294 41.39 -8.18 -15.82
CA VAL A 294 42.81 -8.00 -16.11
C VAL A 294 43.53 -7.69 -14.79
N ILE A 295 44.31 -8.65 -14.31
CA ILE A 295 44.97 -8.57 -13.00
C ILE A 295 46.46 -8.77 -13.18
N ASP A 296 47.25 -7.77 -12.82
CA ASP A 296 48.72 -7.79 -12.93
C ASP A 296 49.20 -8.20 -14.34
N GLY A 297 48.50 -7.72 -15.38
CA GLY A 297 48.79 -8.01 -16.79
C GLY A 297 48.28 -9.37 -17.30
N ARG A 298 47.58 -10.16 -16.47
CA ARG A 298 47.00 -11.46 -16.83
C ARG A 298 45.48 -11.36 -16.99
N TRP A 299 44.94 -12.01 -18.01
CA TRP A 299 43.57 -11.80 -18.45
C TRP A 299 42.75 -13.05 -18.19
N TYR A 300 41.66 -12.92 -17.44
CA TYR A 300 40.83 -14.02 -16.98
C TYR A 300 39.41 -13.86 -17.46
N VAL A 301 38.86 -14.89 -18.12
CA VAL A 301 37.51 -14.91 -18.65
C VAL A 301 36.68 -15.98 -17.95
N SER A 302 35.51 -15.58 -17.45
CA SER A 302 34.49 -16.51 -16.98
C SER A 302 33.73 -17.06 -18.20
N GLU A 303 33.91 -18.34 -18.49
CA GLU A 303 33.14 -19.08 -19.48
C GLU A 303 32.09 -19.93 -18.80
N ARG A 304 31.10 -20.38 -19.57
CA ARG A 304 29.99 -21.23 -19.12
C ARG A 304 30.37 -22.39 -18.19
N GLU A 305 31.50 -23.04 -18.49
CA GLU A 305 31.96 -24.29 -17.89
C GLU A 305 33.29 -24.14 -17.13
N GLY A 306 33.85 -22.93 -17.03
CA GLY A 306 35.12 -22.73 -16.32
C GLY A 306 35.73 -21.34 -16.43
N LEU A 307 36.85 -21.17 -15.74
CA LEU A 307 37.68 -19.96 -15.76
C LEU A 307 38.88 -20.19 -16.69
N THR A 308 39.04 -19.33 -17.69
CA THR A 308 40.10 -19.41 -18.69
C THR A 308 41.01 -18.20 -18.61
N GLU A 309 42.31 -18.43 -18.66
CA GLU A 309 43.33 -17.40 -18.84
C GLU A 309 43.64 -17.23 -20.32
N LEU A 310 43.74 -15.97 -20.76
CA LEU A 310 44.23 -15.61 -22.09
C LEU A 310 45.72 -15.31 -22.02
N LEU A 311 46.48 -15.89 -22.93
CA LEU A 311 47.95 -15.80 -22.99
C LEU A 311 48.33 -15.12 -24.30
N PRO A 312 49.12 -14.03 -24.28
CA PRO A 312 49.56 -13.38 -25.52
C PRO A 312 50.41 -14.31 -26.40
N ASP A 313 50.21 -14.25 -27.72
CA ASP A 313 51.06 -14.93 -28.70
C ASP A 313 52.26 -14.03 -29.04
N GLY A 314 53.30 -14.11 -28.20
CA GLY A 314 54.50 -13.27 -28.28
C GLY A 314 54.53 -12.11 -27.29
N ASP A 315 55.37 -11.11 -27.55
CA ASP A 315 55.61 -9.98 -26.63
C ASP A 315 54.56 -8.83 -26.78
N ASP A 316 53.64 -8.94 -27.75
CA ASP A 316 52.64 -7.90 -28.07
C ASP A 316 51.23 -8.30 -27.61
N ALA A 317 50.64 -7.47 -26.74
CA ALA A 317 49.34 -7.68 -26.13
C ALA A 317 48.15 -7.51 -27.11
N ASP A 318 48.38 -6.97 -28.30
CA ASP A 318 47.34 -6.75 -29.31
C ASP A 318 47.28 -7.86 -30.39
N THR A 319 47.91 -9.00 -30.10
CA THR A 319 47.88 -10.20 -30.94
C THR A 319 46.76 -11.15 -30.53
N MET A 320 46.44 -12.12 -31.40
CA MET A 320 45.50 -13.19 -31.05
C MET A 320 46.07 -14.04 -29.91
N MET A 321 45.33 -14.18 -28.82
CA MET A 321 45.77 -14.85 -27.60
C MET A 321 45.38 -16.32 -27.57
N ASP A 322 46.26 -17.16 -26.99
CA ASP A 322 46.00 -18.55 -26.66
C ASP A 322 45.16 -18.70 -25.39
N HIS A 323 44.49 -19.85 -25.22
CA HIS A 323 43.62 -20.12 -24.07
C HIS A 323 44.19 -21.19 -23.14
N LYS A 324 44.14 -20.93 -21.84
CA LYS A 324 44.47 -21.90 -20.80
C LYS A 324 43.33 -22.03 -19.79
N ARG A 325 42.67 -23.19 -19.77
CA ARG A 325 41.64 -23.50 -18.75
C ARG A 325 42.31 -23.69 -17.38
N LEU A 326 41.89 -22.90 -16.40
CA LEU A 326 42.44 -22.91 -15.03
C LEU A 326 41.56 -23.67 -14.04
N ALA A 327 40.24 -23.47 -14.11
CA ALA A 327 39.27 -24.14 -13.25
C ALA A 327 38.02 -24.52 -14.06
N SER A 328 37.34 -25.60 -13.67
CA SER A 328 36.09 -26.05 -14.31
C SER A 328 35.03 -26.38 -13.26
N TRP A 329 33.76 -26.28 -13.65
CA TRP A 329 32.62 -26.64 -12.80
C TRP A 329 31.56 -27.40 -13.59
N PRO A 330 30.63 -28.11 -12.92
CA PRO A 330 29.58 -28.87 -13.61
C PRO A 330 28.68 -27.98 -14.47
N ASN A 331 28.23 -28.52 -15.61
CA ASN A 331 27.31 -27.86 -16.54
C ASN A 331 26.44 -28.92 -17.26
N GLY A 332 25.16 -28.63 -17.49
CA GLY A 332 24.20 -29.55 -18.11
C GLY A 332 24.00 -29.40 -19.62
N GLY A 333 24.68 -28.47 -20.29
CA GLY A 333 24.57 -28.24 -21.73
C GLY A 333 23.39 -27.36 -22.19
N ASN A 334 22.48 -26.94 -21.29
CA ASN A 334 21.36 -26.04 -21.60
C ASN A 334 21.78 -24.59 -21.90
N PHE A 335 21.26 -23.97 -22.96
CA PHE A 335 21.71 -22.64 -23.44
C PHE A 335 21.71 -21.53 -22.39
N HIS A 336 20.90 -21.64 -21.33
CA HIS A 336 20.69 -20.61 -20.31
C HIS A 336 21.47 -20.85 -19.00
N GLU A 337 22.43 -21.78 -18.99
CA GLU A 337 23.34 -22.03 -17.85
C GLU A 337 24.60 -21.16 -17.93
N PHE A 338 24.48 -19.89 -17.58
CA PHE A 338 25.54 -18.89 -17.57
C PHE A 338 26.38 -18.88 -16.28
N ALA A 339 27.58 -18.33 -16.37
CA ALA A 339 28.50 -18.10 -15.26
C ALA A 339 28.82 -16.59 -15.14
N PHE A 340 27.92 -15.86 -14.48
CA PHE A 340 27.97 -14.41 -14.36
C PHE A 340 29.05 -13.92 -13.39
N GLY A 341 29.74 -12.85 -13.77
CA GLY A 341 30.98 -12.40 -13.15
C GLY A 341 32.05 -12.26 -14.23
N LEU A 342 33.13 -11.55 -13.97
CA LEU A 342 34.07 -11.98 -12.95
C LEU A 342 34.42 -10.81 -12.03
N ILE A 343 34.39 -11.03 -10.72
CA ILE A 343 34.99 -10.10 -9.74
C ILE A 343 36.02 -10.87 -8.92
N HIS A 344 36.98 -10.16 -8.32
CA HIS A 344 38.01 -10.79 -7.52
C HIS A 344 38.41 -9.95 -6.30
N ASP A 345 38.92 -10.62 -5.28
CA ASP A 345 39.71 -9.99 -4.21
C ASP A 345 41.17 -10.48 -4.27
N ALA A 346 41.93 -10.33 -3.18
CA ALA A 346 43.31 -10.77 -3.10
C ALA A 346 43.49 -12.30 -3.23
N ASP A 347 42.51 -13.09 -2.80
CA ASP A 347 42.62 -14.53 -2.63
C ASP A 347 41.73 -15.31 -3.59
N TYR A 348 40.59 -14.75 -4.03
CA TYR A 348 39.57 -15.47 -4.78
C TYR A 348 39.01 -14.70 -5.98
N PHE A 349 38.60 -15.45 -6.99
CA PHE A 349 37.61 -15.03 -7.98
C PHE A 349 36.21 -15.44 -7.54
N TYR A 350 35.19 -14.67 -7.94
CA TYR A 350 33.79 -14.92 -7.61
C TYR A 350 32.89 -14.93 -8.86
N ILE A 351 31.97 -15.89 -8.89
CA ILE A 351 31.03 -16.12 -9.99
C ILE A 351 29.65 -16.49 -9.41
N ALA A 352 28.58 -16.02 -10.05
CA ALA A 352 27.21 -16.46 -9.81
C ALA A 352 26.72 -17.32 -10.98
N ARG A 353 26.39 -18.59 -10.71
CA ARG A 353 25.93 -19.54 -11.74
C ARG A 353 24.41 -19.53 -11.84
N SER A 354 23.86 -19.51 -13.06
CA SER A 354 22.42 -19.65 -13.29
C SER A 354 21.97 -21.11 -13.34
N ASN A 355 20.66 -21.30 -13.33
CA ASN A 355 20.00 -22.57 -13.63
C ASN A 355 19.79 -22.74 -15.13
N ALA A 356 19.54 -23.98 -15.54
CA ALA A 356 18.98 -24.28 -16.84
C ALA A 356 17.54 -23.77 -16.93
N ILE A 357 17.23 -23.07 -18.02
CA ILE A 357 15.92 -22.47 -18.31
C ILE A 357 15.46 -22.95 -19.69
N ASN A 358 14.15 -23.19 -19.83
CA ASN A 358 13.51 -23.52 -21.10
C ASN A 358 13.20 -22.24 -21.89
N ASN A 359 13.04 -22.36 -23.21
CA ASN A 359 12.47 -21.26 -24.01
C ASN A 359 11.14 -20.80 -23.40
N GLY A 360 10.95 -19.49 -23.29
CA GLY A 360 9.79 -18.90 -22.60
C GLY A 360 9.99 -18.62 -21.10
N GLY A 361 11.13 -18.96 -20.52
CA GLY A 361 11.54 -18.52 -19.17
C GLY A 361 11.25 -19.50 -18.03
N ALA A 362 10.56 -20.61 -18.29
CA ALA A 362 10.32 -21.65 -17.27
C ALA A 362 11.62 -22.35 -16.85
N THR A 363 11.81 -22.57 -15.55
CA THR A 363 12.96 -23.34 -15.03
C THR A 363 12.91 -24.78 -15.58
N THR A 364 14.04 -25.29 -16.06
CA THR A 364 14.12 -26.70 -16.50
C THR A 364 13.99 -27.65 -15.31
N ASP A 365 13.14 -28.65 -15.38
CA ASP A 365 12.94 -29.66 -14.32
C ASP A 365 12.85 -31.06 -14.94
N PRO A 366 13.75 -32.01 -14.57
CA PRO A 366 14.89 -31.85 -13.65
C PRO A 366 16.01 -30.98 -14.23
N GLN A 367 16.82 -30.39 -13.36
CA GLN A 367 18.03 -29.67 -13.74
C GLN A 367 19.08 -30.65 -14.31
N PRO A 368 19.65 -30.37 -15.49
CA PRO A 368 20.60 -31.27 -16.16
C PRO A 368 22.03 -31.20 -15.58
N GLY A 369 22.39 -30.06 -14.97
CA GLY A 369 23.69 -29.82 -14.35
C GLY A 369 23.68 -30.08 -12.84
N LYS A 370 24.86 -30.32 -12.26
CA LYS A 370 25.04 -30.44 -10.82
C LYS A 370 25.22 -29.07 -10.16
N ASP A 371 24.54 -28.87 -9.04
CA ASP A 371 24.59 -27.67 -8.19
C ASP A 371 24.45 -26.35 -8.98
N PRO A 372 23.45 -26.19 -9.88
CA PRO A 372 23.19 -24.91 -10.52
C PRO A 372 22.66 -23.88 -9.49
N GLY A 373 22.58 -22.60 -9.87
CA GLY A 373 22.01 -21.59 -8.98
C GLY A 373 22.87 -21.27 -7.74
N THR A 374 24.19 -21.48 -7.82
CA THR A 374 25.13 -21.25 -6.72
C THR A 374 26.06 -20.08 -6.98
N ALA A 375 26.37 -19.32 -5.94
CA ALA A 375 27.56 -18.46 -5.93
C ALA A 375 28.79 -19.29 -5.56
N ILE A 376 29.85 -19.18 -6.35
CA ILE A 376 31.11 -19.91 -6.16
C ILE A 376 32.28 -18.95 -5.96
N LYS A 377 33.32 -19.44 -5.29
CA LYS A 377 34.65 -18.84 -5.28
C LYS A 377 35.70 -19.80 -5.86
N ILE A 378 36.72 -19.23 -6.48
CA ILE A 378 37.86 -19.95 -7.05
C ILE A 378 39.13 -19.40 -6.40
N ASP A 379 39.91 -20.24 -5.75
CA ASP A 379 41.19 -19.85 -5.15
C ASP A 379 42.18 -19.43 -6.26
N ARG A 380 42.77 -18.23 -6.15
CA ARG A 380 43.65 -17.66 -7.17
C ARG A 380 45.01 -18.34 -7.28
N LYS A 381 45.39 -19.19 -6.32
CA LYS A 381 46.67 -19.90 -6.26
C LYS A 381 46.51 -21.37 -6.63
N THR A 382 45.46 -22.02 -6.12
CA THR A 382 45.23 -23.46 -6.30
C THR A 382 44.23 -23.78 -7.40
N TRP A 383 43.42 -22.80 -7.82
CA TRP A 383 42.31 -22.95 -8.78
C TRP A 383 41.17 -23.84 -8.26
N GLU A 384 41.12 -24.10 -6.96
CA GLU A 384 40.06 -24.89 -6.32
C GLU A 384 38.74 -24.12 -6.30
N VAL A 385 37.66 -24.80 -6.70
CA VAL A 385 36.30 -24.24 -6.75
C VAL A 385 35.52 -24.68 -5.51
N SER A 386 34.86 -23.74 -4.83
CA SER A 386 33.96 -24.03 -3.71
C SER A 386 32.68 -23.19 -3.76
N THR A 387 31.57 -23.75 -3.30
CA THR A 387 30.30 -23.01 -3.20
C THR A 387 30.26 -22.17 -1.93
N ILE A 388 29.58 -21.02 -2.00
CA ILE A 388 29.40 -20.10 -0.87
C ILE A 388 27.95 -20.13 -0.39
N ALA A 389 27.02 -20.02 -1.34
CA ALA A 389 25.58 -19.92 -1.11
C ALA A 389 24.82 -20.47 -2.33
N GLY A 390 23.53 -20.74 -2.17
CA GLY A 390 22.68 -21.31 -3.22
C GLY A 390 21.27 -20.74 -3.28
N GLY A 391 20.47 -21.26 -4.20
CA GLY A 391 19.10 -20.83 -4.43
C GLY A 391 18.99 -19.53 -5.24
N LEU A 392 19.97 -19.24 -6.11
CA LEU A 392 19.85 -18.22 -7.16
C LEU A 392 19.15 -18.82 -8.37
N ARG A 393 18.43 -18.01 -9.18
CA ARG A 393 17.78 -18.47 -10.42
C ARG A 393 18.61 -18.16 -11.66
N THR A 394 18.62 -16.88 -12.04
CA THR A 394 19.36 -16.31 -13.16
C THR A 394 20.04 -15.05 -12.60
N PRO A 395 21.18 -15.21 -11.94
CA PRO A 395 21.85 -14.12 -11.26
C PRO A 395 22.70 -13.32 -12.26
N ASN A 396 22.07 -12.62 -13.21
CA ASN A 396 22.77 -11.83 -14.24
C ASN A 396 23.49 -10.60 -13.66
N GLY A 397 24.27 -10.76 -12.62
CA GLY A 397 24.93 -9.65 -11.99
C GLY A 397 25.56 -10.01 -10.67
N ILE A 398 26.87 -9.85 -10.58
CA ILE A 398 27.65 -9.98 -9.35
C ILE A 398 28.59 -8.78 -9.25
N GLY A 399 28.71 -8.21 -8.06
CA GLY A 399 29.56 -7.04 -7.83
C GLY A 399 29.87 -6.81 -6.36
N PHE A 400 30.94 -6.04 -6.10
CA PHE A 400 31.22 -5.54 -4.76
C PHE A 400 30.34 -4.35 -4.42
N GLY A 401 29.85 -4.32 -3.18
CA GLY A 401 29.07 -3.23 -2.64
C GLY A 401 29.63 -2.71 -1.30
N PRO A 402 28.79 -2.10 -0.46
CA PRO A 402 29.19 -1.57 0.83
C PRO A 402 29.97 -2.59 1.68
N GLU A 403 30.96 -2.09 2.39
CA GLU A 403 31.83 -2.88 3.29
C GLU A 403 32.59 -4.03 2.61
N GLY A 404 32.76 -3.98 1.28
CA GLY A 404 33.41 -5.05 0.52
C GLY A 404 32.56 -6.32 0.39
N GLY A 405 31.25 -6.24 0.69
CA GLY A 405 30.33 -7.36 0.52
C GLY A 405 30.09 -7.71 -0.95
N ILE A 406 29.75 -8.96 -1.22
CA ILE A 406 29.38 -9.45 -2.56
C ILE A 406 27.86 -9.41 -2.70
N PHE A 407 27.37 -8.73 -3.73
CA PHE A 407 25.95 -8.57 -4.02
C PHE A 407 25.62 -9.13 -5.39
N VAL A 408 24.44 -9.74 -5.48
CA VAL A 408 23.93 -10.36 -6.70
C VAL A 408 22.53 -9.86 -7.00
N ASN A 409 22.30 -9.46 -8.25
CA ASN A 409 20.97 -9.22 -8.79
C ASN A 409 20.48 -10.50 -9.46
N ASP A 410 19.31 -10.99 -9.04
CA ASP A 410 18.73 -12.26 -9.49
C ASP A 410 17.39 -12.03 -10.18
N ASN A 411 17.22 -12.64 -11.36
CA ASN A 411 16.05 -12.42 -12.21
C ASN A 411 14.89 -13.36 -11.86
N GLN A 412 13.71 -12.78 -11.69
CA GLN A 412 12.42 -13.41 -11.36
C GLN A 412 12.07 -14.67 -12.18
N GLY A 413 11.31 -15.58 -11.58
CA GLY A 413 10.81 -16.80 -12.20
C GLY A 413 10.36 -17.82 -11.17
N ALA A 414 10.58 -19.12 -11.41
CA ALA A 414 10.19 -20.16 -10.44
C ALA A 414 10.79 -19.89 -9.06
N TRP A 415 9.95 -19.94 -8.03
CA TRP A 415 10.24 -19.67 -6.62
C TRP A 415 10.81 -18.28 -6.30
N LEU A 416 10.88 -17.42 -7.32
CA LEU A 416 11.46 -16.10 -7.25
C LEU A 416 10.43 -15.09 -7.77
N PRO A 417 9.53 -14.60 -6.90
CA PRO A 417 8.31 -13.93 -7.31
C PRO A 417 8.54 -12.60 -8.04
N SER A 418 9.64 -11.92 -7.71
CA SER A 418 10.09 -10.70 -8.38
C SER A 418 11.61 -10.65 -8.42
N ASN A 419 12.17 -9.67 -9.13
CA ASN A 419 13.61 -9.47 -9.17
C ASN A 419 14.11 -9.08 -7.78
N LYS A 420 15.34 -9.48 -7.43
CA LYS A 420 15.92 -9.12 -6.12
C LYS A 420 17.41 -8.91 -6.15
N MET A 421 17.89 -8.13 -5.19
CA MET A 421 19.29 -8.07 -4.81
C MET A 421 19.49 -8.87 -3.53
N VAL A 422 20.53 -9.71 -3.49
CA VAL A 422 20.91 -10.49 -2.31
C VAL A 422 22.38 -10.25 -1.96
N GLN A 423 22.70 -10.32 -0.66
CA GLN A 423 24.09 -10.35 -0.20
C GLN A 423 24.56 -11.80 -0.04
N ILE A 424 25.62 -12.16 -0.76
CA ILE A 424 26.23 -13.48 -0.72
C ILE A 424 27.06 -13.61 0.57
N LYS A 425 26.65 -14.54 1.45
CA LYS A 425 27.43 -14.99 2.62
C LYS A 425 27.41 -16.52 2.71
N PRO A 426 28.42 -17.15 3.32
CA PRO A 426 28.47 -18.60 3.49
C PRO A 426 27.18 -19.17 4.10
N GLY A 427 26.65 -20.26 3.53
CA GLY A 427 25.53 -21.01 4.10
C GLY A 427 24.13 -20.47 3.80
N ARG A 428 24.01 -19.36 3.05
CA ARG A 428 22.72 -18.74 2.73
C ARG A 428 22.00 -19.46 1.59
N PHE A 429 20.67 -19.44 1.67
CA PHE A 429 19.77 -19.94 0.63
C PHE A 429 18.79 -18.84 0.21
N PHE A 430 18.67 -18.62 -1.10
CA PHE A 430 17.88 -17.54 -1.68
C PHE A 430 16.58 -18.02 -2.32
N ASN A 431 15.98 -19.10 -1.82
CA ASN A 431 14.60 -19.49 -2.15
C ASN A 431 14.33 -19.94 -3.59
N HIS A 432 15.33 -20.18 -4.44
CA HIS A 432 15.12 -20.95 -5.67
C HIS A 432 15.41 -22.43 -5.41
N TYR A 433 14.40 -23.29 -5.50
CA TYR A 433 14.54 -24.73 -5.30
C TYR A 433 14.78 -25.44 -6.62
N THR A 434 15.58 -26.51 -6.58
CA THR A 434 15.92 -27.32 -7.76
C THR A 434 15.57 -28.79 -7.57
N ASN A 435 15.52 -29.54 -8.66
CA ASN A 435 15.34 -30.99 -8.67
C ASN A 435 16.42 -31.62 -9.57
N PRO A 436 17.33 -32.47 -9.05
CA PRO A 436 17.48 -32.84 -7.63
C PRO A 436 17.79 -31.61 -6.73
N PRO A 437 17.52 -31.69 -5.41
CA PRO A 437 17.74 -30.56 -4.50
C PRO A 437 19.17 -30.03 -4.54
N GLY A 438 19.28 -28.71 -4.50
CA GLY A 438 20.56 -28.01 -4.47
C GLY A 438 21.25 -28.12 -3.11
N PRO A 439 22.55 -27.74 -3.01
CA PRO A 439 23.36 -27.94 -1.81
C PRO A 439 22.93 -27.09 -0.60
N TYR A 440 22.00 -26.14 -0.78
CA TYR A 440 21.51 -25.24 0.28
C TYR A 440 19.99 -25.26 0.43
N ASP A 441 19.26 -26.13 -0.29
CA ASP A 441 17.79 -26.18 -0.29
C ASP A 441 17.21 -26.55 1.10
N ASP A 442 18.04 -27.10 1.99
CA ASP A 442 17.69 -27.43 3.38
C ASP A 442 17.91 -26.27 4.37
N LYS A 443 18.47 -25.14 3.91
CA LYS A 443 18.77 -23.98 4.75
C LYS A 443 17.58 -23.02 4.85
N PRO A 444 17.47 -22.24 5.94
CA PRO A 444 16.48 -21.19 6.04
C PRO A 444 16.60 -20.18 4.89
N VAL A 445 15.46 -19.76 4.37
CA VAL A 445 15.39 -18.71 3.34
C VAL A 445 15.93 -17.40 3.90
N THR A 446 16.92 -16.83 3.20
CA THR A 446 17.44 -15.50 3.49
C THR A 446 16.61 -14.45 2.77
N GLN A 447 16.18 -13.42 3.50
CA GLN A 447 15.45 -12.29 2.92
C GLN A 447 16.34 -11.51 1.94
N PRO A 448 15.76 -10.95 0.86
CA PRO A 448 16.50 -10.09 -0.05
C PRO A 448 16.89 -8.77 0.61
N VAL A 449 17.97 -8.19 0.09
CA VAL A 449 18.38 -6.83 0.43
C VAL A 449 17.44 -5.82 -0.24
N LEU A 450 17.15 -6.02 -1.52
CA LEU A 450 16.18 -5.25 -2.29
C LEU A 450 15.26 -6.18 -3.06
N TRP A 451 13.96 -5.94 -3.02
CA TRP A 451 13.03 -6.33 -4.06
C TRP A 451 13.03 -5.26 -5.15
N MET A 452 12.99 -5.69 -6.40
CA MET A 452 12.89 -4.86 -7.59
C MET A 452 11.63 -5.27 -8.37
N PRO A 453 10.49 -4.63 -8.09
CA PRO A 453 9.21 -5.04 -8.66
C PRO A 453 9.20 -5.12 -10.20
N GLN A 454 8.79 -6.29 -10.68
CA GLN A 454 8.63 -6.60 -12.10
C GLN A 454 7.62 -5.64 -12.74
N ASN A 455 7.89 -5.23 -13.99
CA ASN A 455 7.10 -4.30 -14.79
C ASN A 455 7.02 -2.86 -14.26
N GLU A 456 7.60 -2.58 -13.10
CA GLU A 456 7.54 -1.25 -12.45
C GLU A 456 8.92 -0.57 -12.41
N VAL A 457 9.98 -1.31 -12.09
CA VAL A 457 11.33 -0.74 -11.97
C VAL A 457 12.43 -1.62 -12.59
N ALA A 458 12.21 -2.94 -12.70
CA ALA A 458 13.16 -3.86 -13.28
C ALA A 458 12.47 -5.09 -13.87
N ASN A 459 12.99 -5.66 -14.96
CA ASN A 459 12.53 -6.92 -15.54
C ASN A 459 13.66 -7.95 -15.68
N SER A 460 14.89 -7.49 -15.89
CA SER A 460 16.10 -8.31 -16.01
C SER A 460 17.33 -7.51 -15.52
N PRO A 461 17.42 -7.16 -14.22
CA PRO A 461 18.53 -6.37 -13.69
C PRO A 461 19.86 -7.09 -13.86
N SER A 462 20.89 -6.30 -14.19
CA SER A 462 22.24 -6.72 -14.52
C SER A 462 23.23 -6.56 -13.34
N ASN A 463 24.55 -6.58 -13.59
CA ASN A 463 25.56 -6.49 -12.54
C ASN A 463 25.51 -5.17 -11.77
N PRO A 464 25.48 -5.24 -10.42
CA PRO A 464 25.54 -4.04 -9.60
C PRO A 464 26.98 -3.57 -9.44
N VAL A 465 27.18 -2.25 -9.51
CA VAL A 465 28.45 -1.58 -9.21
C VAL A 465 28.21 -0.44 -8.23
N MET A 466 29.19 -0.11 -7.40
CA MET A 466 29.06 0.96 -6.41
C MET A 466 29.54 2.29 -7.01
N LEU A 467 28.74 3.34 -6.86
CA LEU A 467 29.12 4.70 -7.22
C LEU A 467 30.15 5.24 -6.22
N THR A 468 31.28 5.74 -6.74
CA THR A 468 32.41 6.20 -5.91
C THR A 468 32.46 7.72 -5.72
N ASP A 469 31.69 8.47 -6.51
CA ASP A 469 31.63 9.94 -6.51
C ASP A 469 30.22 10.45 -6.84
N GLY A 470 30.03 11.77 -6.76
CA GLY A 470 28.77 12.46 -7.05
C GLY A 470 27.75 12.41 -5.90
N PRO A 471 26.53 12.92 -6.14
CA PRO A 471 25.49 13.03 -5.10
C PRO A 471 25.02 11.68 -4.56
N PHE A 472 25.23 10.59 -5.31
CA PHE A 472 24.80 9.24 -4.93
C PHE A 472 25.98 8.34 -4.50
N LYS A 473 27.11 8.93 -4.10
CA LYS A 473 28.29 8.20 -3.64
C LYS A 473 27.95 7.17 -2.57
N GLY A 474 28.48 5.96 -2.73
CA GLY A 474 28.28 4.81 -1.83
C GLY A 474 27.02 3.99 -2.11
N GLN A 475 26.21 4.39 -3.09
CA GLN A 475 25.04 3.64 -3.53
C GLN A 475 25.38 2.67 -4.67
N MET A 476 24.52 1.68 -4.87
CA MET A 476 24.64 0.71 -5.95
C MET A 476 23.93 1.22 -7.20
N ILE A 477 24.45 0.92 -8.39
CA ILE A 477 23.81 1.17 -9.68
C ILE A 477 23.96 -0.07 -10.57
N TRP A 478 22.96 -0.35 -11.39
CA TRP A 478 22.97 -1.46 -12.35
C TRP A 478 22.12 -1.10 -13.55
N GLY A 479 22.35 -1.78 -14.67
CA GLY A 479 21.48 -1.72 -15.82
C GLY A 479 20.38 -2.77 -15.80
N ASP A 480 19.40 -2.65 -16.69
CA ASP A 480 18.40 -3.69 -16.93
C ASP A 480 18.34 -4.05 -18.41
N VAL A 481 18.33 -5.35 -18.70
CA VAL A 481 18.34 -5.88 -20.08
C VAL A 481 16.99 -5.71 -20.77
N THR A 482 15.88 -5.83 -20.05
CA THR A 482 14.52 -5.91 -20.61
C THR A 482 13.71 -4.66 -20.32
N TYR A 483 13.70 -4.21 -19.06
CA TYR A 483 13.09 -2.94 -18.66
C TYR A 483 13.91 -1.74 -19.17
N GLY A 484 15.22 -1.92 -19.36
CA GLY A 484 16.10 -0.90 -19.91
C GLY A 484 16.52 0.19 -18.91
N GLY A 485 17.50 0.98 -19.33
CA GLY A 485 18.08 2.05 -18.51
C GLY A 485 18.95 1.53 -17.37
N LEU A 486 19.25 2.41 -16.41
CA LEU A 486 19.89 2.07 -15.15
C LEU A 486 18.96 2.37 -13.97
N GLN A 487 19.04 1.52 -12.95
CA GLN A 487 18.41 1.67 -11.65
C GLN A 487 19.48 1.88 -10.58
N ARG A 488 19.09 2.54 -9.50
CA ARG A 488 19.96 2.86 -8.36
C ARG A 488 19.38 2.27 -7.08
N GLY A 489 20.25 1.80 -6.20
CA GLY A 489 19.90 1.22 -4.90
C GLY A 489 20.62 1.89 -3.75
N PHE A 490 19.85 2.49 -2.84
CA PHE A 490 20.35 2.92 -1.53
C PHE A 490 20.23 1.75 -0.54
N LEU A 491 21.33 1.41 0.14
CA LEU A 491 21.38 0.33 1.12
C LEU A 491 21.71 0.87 2.51
N GLU A 492 21.01 0.37 3.52
CA GLU A 492 21.28 0.65 4.94
C GLU A 492 21.24 -0.64 5.77
N LYS A 493 21.84 -0.61 6.96
CA LYS A 493 21.77 -1.73 7.91
C LYS A 493 20.75 -1.47 9.00
N VAL A 494 19.80 -2.38 9.16
CA VAL A 494 18.83 -2.39 10.24
C VAL A 494 18.89 -3.74 10.93
N GLY A 495 19.11 -3.75 12.24
CA GLY A 495 19.31 -5.02 12.97
C GLY A 495 20.54 -5.82 12.52
N GLY A 496 21.51 -5.19 11.85
CA GLY A 496 22.74 -5.82 11.37
C GLY A 496 22.67 -6.43 9.96
N GLU A 497 21.49 -6.48 9.34
CA GLU A 497 21.29 -6.94 7.96
C GLU A 497 20.96 -5.78 7.02
N PHE A 498 21.32 -5.92 5.74
CA PHE A 498 21.06 -4.89 4.74
C PHE A 498 19.61 -4.94 4.26
N GLN A 499 19.03 -3.76 4.08
CA GLN A 499 17.78 -3.50 3.39
C GLN A 499 17.85 -2.11 2.73
N GLY A 500 16.84 -1.68 1.97
CA GLY A 500 16.87 -0.31 1.41
C GLY A 500 15.91 -0.06 0.27
N ALA A 501 16.19 0.99 -0.52
CA ALA A 501 15.30 1.49 -1.57
C ALA A 501 15.91 1.40 -2.97
N VAL A 502 15.06 1.07 -3.95
CA VAL A 502 15.35 1.12 -5.38
C VAL A 502 14.73 2.39 -5.98
N PHE A 503 15.46 3.04 -6.88
CA PHE A 503 15.05 4.21 -7.65
C PHE A 503 15.30 3.98 -9.14
N ARG A 504 14.50 4.59 -10.01
CA ARG A 504 14.87 4.74 -11.42
C ARG A 504 15.96 5.81 -11.51
N HIS A 505 17.01 5.57 -12.29
CA HIS A 505 18.15 6.49 -12.35
C HIS A 505 18.25 7.19 -13.70
N THR A 506 18.33 6.44 -14.80
CA THR A 506 18.46 7.00 -16.14
C THR A 506 17.90 6.04 -17.19
N ALA A 507 17.45 6.56 -18.33
CA ALA A 507 17.01 5.78 -19.48
C ALA A 507 17.56 6.38 -20.79
N GLY A 508 16.83 6.27 -21.90
CA GLY A 508 17.22 6.86 -23.19
C GLY A 508 18.41 6.19 -23.88
N LEU A 509 18.92 5.08 -23.33
CA LEU A 509 20.05 4.33 -23.88
C LEU A 509 19.66 3.62 -25.18
N GLU A 510 20.66 3.30 -26.01
CA GLU A 510 20.44 2.70 -27.33
C GLU A 510 20.14 1.19 -27.30
N VAL A 511 20.44 0.55 -26.15
CA VAL A 511 20.34 -0.89 -25.92
C VAL A 511 19.90 -1.18 -24.47
N GLY A 512 19.26 -2.33 -24.25
CA GLY A 512 19.08 -2.89 -22.91
C GLY A 512 20.43 -3.25 -22.29
N VAL A 513 20.65 -2.87 -21.02
CA VAL A 513 21.99 -2.86 -20.42
C VAL A 513 22.28 -4.18 -19.73
N ASN A 514 23.28 -4.90 -20.22
CA ASN A 514 23.74 -6.17 -19.67
C ASN A 514 24.99 -6.03 -18.79
N ARG A 515 25.86 -5.09 -19.12
CA ARG A 515 27.07 -4.83 -18.34
C ARG A 515 27.20 -3.37 -18.00
N THR A 516 27.50 -3.12 -16.73
CA THR A 516 27.72 -1.79 -16.16
C THR A 516 29.07 -1.78 -15.46
N MET A 517 29.89 -0.75 -15.66
CA MET A 517 31.14 -0.57 -14.92
C MET A 517 31.43 0.91 -14.66
N ILE A 518 32.22 1.19 -13.64
CA ILE A 518 32.80 2.51 -13.41
C ILE A 518 34.20 2.51 -14.01
N GLY A 519 34.45 3.40 -14.97
CA GLY A 519 35.76 3.54 -15.59
C GLY A 519 36.75 4.33 -14.74
N PRO A 520 38.05 4.31 -15.09
CA PRO A 520 39.10 5.03 -14.37
C PRO A 520 38.93 6.56 -14.41
N ASP A 521 38.16 7.08 -15.34
CA ASP A 521 37.81 8.51 -15.45
C ASP A 521 36.51 8.88 -14.71
N GLY A 522 35.95 7.96 -13.92
CA GLY A 522 34.74 8.16 -13.13
C GLY A 522 33.42 8.08 -13.92
N ALA A 523 33.48 7.83 -15.23
CA ALA A 523 32.28 7.65 -16.05
C ALA A 523 31.67 6.25 -15.86
N ILE A 524 30.36 6.15 -16.12
CA ILE A 524 29.66 4.87 -16.16
C ILE A 524 29.68 4.37 -17.61
N TYR A 525 30.19 3.16 -17.81
CA TYR A 525 30.19 2.49 -19.11
C TYR A 525 29.13 1.40 -19.12
N VAL A 526 28.38 1.32 -20.21
CA VAL A 526 27.25 0.40 -20.38
C VAL A 526 27.36 -0.35 -21.70
N GLY A 527 27.10 -1.65 -21.66
CA GLY A 527 27.13 -2.52 -22.83
C GLY A 527 25.91 -3.43 -22.92
N GLY A 528 25.45 -3.71 -24.15
CA GLY A 528 24.27 -4.52 -24.42
C GLY A 528 24.56 -6.01 -24.66
N THR A 529 23.69 -6.91 -24.21
CA THR A 529 23.86 -8.38 -24.38
C THR A 529 23.77 -8.86 -25.83
N GLY A 530 23.04 -8.11 -26.66
CA GLY A 530 22.76 -8.41 -28.06
C GLY A 530 21.79 -9.56 -28.35
N GLU A 531 21.10 -9.99 -27.29
CA GLU A 531 20.01 -10.96 -27.31
C GLU A 531 18.69 -10.32 -27.75
N GLY A 532 17.79 -11.15 -28.29
CA GLY A 532 16.45 -10.74 -28.72
C GLY A 532 15.34 -11.28 -27.81
N GLY A 533 14.09 -11.04 -28.19
CA GLY A 533 12.94 -11.52 -27.43
C GLY A 533 12.91 -10.95 -26.01
N ASN A 534 12.68 -11.82 -25.02
CA ASN A 534 12.50 -11.41 -23.62
C ASN A 534 13.78 -11.01 -22.88
N TRP A 535 14.96 -11.31 -23.45
CA TRP A 535 16.24 -10.88 -22.89
C TRP A 535 16.87 -9.75 -23.73
N GLY A 536 16.01 -8.83 -24.18
CA GLY A 536 16.37 -7.56 -24.80
C GLY A 536 15.29 -6.51 -24.53
N GLN A 537 15.56 -5.26 -24.91
CA GLN A 537 14.62 -4.16 -24.75
C GLN A 537 13.88 -3.90 -26.07
N GLU A 538 12.55 -3.82 -26.02
CA GLU A 538 11.71 -3.52 -27.18
C GLU A 538 12.05 -2.16 -27.79
N GLY A 539 12.09 -2.09 -29.13
CA GLY A 539 12.40 -0.87 -29.88
C GLY A 539 13.86 -0.40 -29.80
N LYS A 540 14.78 -1.21 -29.26
CA LYS A 540 16.20 -0.89 -29.11
C LYS A 540 17.11 -1.77 -29.96
N GLN A 541 18.38 -1.39 -30.04
CA GLN A 541 19.39 -2.15 -30.78
C GLN A 541 19.70 -3.49 -30.09
N ARG A 542 20.27 -4.45 -30.84
CA ARG A 542 20.78 -5.73 -30.32
C ARG A 542 22.31 -5.73 -30.19
N TYR A 543 22.88 -4.57 -29.89
CA TYR A 543 24.29 -4.32 -29.63
C TYR A 543 24.38 -2.90 -29.11
N GLY A 544 25.48 -2.57 -28.44
CA GLY A 544 25.68 -1.21 -27.95
C GLY A 544 26.82 -1.12 -26.96
N LEU A 545 27.50 0.02 -26.98
CA LEU A 545 28.53 0.38 -26.00
C LEU A 545 28.51 1.91 -25.86
N GLN A 546 28.08 2.38 -24.69
CA GLN A 546 27.90 3.81 -24.41
C GLN A 546 28.57 4.20 -23.09
N LYS A 547 28.86 5.49 -22.98
CA LYS A 547 29.49 6.11 -21.82
C LYS A 547 28.62 7.24 -21.28
N LEU A 548 28.45 7.30 -19.97
CA LEU A 548 27.76 8.35 -19.22
C LEU A 548 28.78 9.10 -18.37
N THR A 549 29.19 10.27 -18.82
CA THR A 549 30.19 11.10 -18.12
C THR A 549 29.47 12.03 -17.13
N PRO A 550 29.82 12.02 -15.83
CA PRO A 550 29.24 12.95 -14.86
C PRO A 550 29.39 14.41 -15.31
N SER A 551 28.28 15.16 -15.37
CA SER A 551 28.23 16.54 -15.86
C SER A 551 28.30 17.59 -14.73
N GLY A 552 28.00 17.19 -13.49
CA GLY A 552 27.99 18.07 -12.32
C GLY A 552 26.78 19.01 -12.23
N LYS A 553 25.71 18.78 -13.00
CA LYS A 553 24.50 19.63 -13.02
C LYS A 553 23.68 19.58 -11.72
N ASN A 554 23.80 18.51 -10.93
CA ASN A 554 23.12 18.29 -9.65
C ASN A 554 21.59 18.34 -9.78
N VAL A 555 21.02 17.50 -10.65
CA VAL A 555 19.58 17.39 -10.92
C VAL A 555 18.77 17.18 -9.64
N PHE A 556 17.59 17.79 -9.53
CA PHE A 556 16.67 17.55 -8.42
C PHE A 556 16.08 16.13 -8.45
N ASP A 557 16.53 15.30 -7.51
CA ASP A 557 16.19 13.88 -7.41
C ASP A 557 16.12 13.44 -5.93
N MET A 558 15.49 12.28 -5.67
CA MET A 558 15.53 11.62 -4.37
C MET A 558 16.93 11.06 -4.12
N GLU A 559 17.68 11.63 -3.20
CA GLU A 559 19.04 11.17 -2.85
C GLU A 559 19.01 9.79 -2.18
N LYS A 560 18.20 9.63 -1.13
CA LYS A 560 18.05 8.38 -0.38
C LYS A 560 16.75 8.34 0.40
N MET A 561 16.34 7.14 0.80
CA MET A 561 15.18 6.88 1.65
C MET A 561 15.63 5.96 2.79
N GLU A 562 15.61 6.48 4.01
CA GLU A 562 16.05 5.81 5.22
C GLU A 562 14.83 5.41 6.07
N VAL A 563 14.81 4.19 6.63
CA VAL A 563 13.77 3.83 7.58
C VAL A 563 14.03 4.49 8.94
N VAL A 564 12.97 5.03 9.53
CA VAL A 564 12.98 5.54 10.91
C VAL A 564 11.85 4.89 11.71
N GLU A 565 11.82 5.10 13.02
CA GLU A 565 10.73 4.61 13.84
C GLU A 565 9.37 5.12 13.31
N GLY A 566 8.47 4.22 12.94
CA GLY A 566 7.13 4.52 12.43
C GLY A 566 7.08 5.25 11.09
N GLY A 567 8.12 5.18 10.24
CA GLY A 567 8.11 5.86 8.95
C GLY A 567 9.44 5.89 8.21
N PHE A 568 9.65 6.94 7.41
CA PHE A 568 10.84 7.10 6.58
C PHE A 568 11.36 8.54 6.61
N LYS A 569 12.67 8.70 6.43
CA LYS A 569 13.29 9.97 6.08
C LYS A 569 13.72 9.91 4.62
N ILE A 570 13.17 10.81 3.79
CA ILE A 570 13.57 10.96 2.38
C ILE A 570 14.45 12.20 2.27
N SER A 571 15.63 12.04 1.65
CA SER A 571 16.57 13.12 1.34
C SER A 571 16.57 13.43 -0.14
N TYR A 572 16.83 14.69 -0.49
CA TYR A 572 16.84 15.21 -1.86
C TYR A 572 18.16 15.91 -2.19
N THR A 573 18.59 15.83 -3.44
CA THR A 573 19.83 16.46 -3.92
C THR A 573 19.78 17.99 -3.83
N GLN A 574 18.58 18.58 -3.96
CA GLN A 574 18.31 20.01 -3.82
C GLN A 574 17.23 20.31 -2.76
N PRO A 575 17.18 21.54 -2.21
CA PRO A 575 16.11 21.96 -1.31
C PRO A 575 14.74 21.96 -1.99
N LEU A 576 13.69 21.54 -1.28
CA LEU A 576 12.29 21.65 -1.72
C LEU A 576 11.83 23.11 -1.87
N SER A 577 10.91 23.37 -2.80
CA SER A 577 10.21 24.66 -2.86
C SER A 577 9.35 24.91 -1.62
N ASP A 578 9.04 26.18 -1.35
CA ASP A 578 8.15 26.57 -0.24
C ASP A 578 6.77 25.91 -0.35
N GLU A 579 6.24 25.79 -1.58
CA GLU A 579 4.97 25.14 -1.85
C GLU A 579 5.02 23.64 -1.53
N THR A 580 6.05 22.95 -2.02
CA THR A 580 6.24 21.51 -1.76
C THR A 580 6.44 21.25 -0.27
N ALA A 581 7.25 22.08 0.41
CA ALA A 581 7.47 21.97 1.84
C ALA A 581 6.19 22.23 2.65
N ALA A 582 5.37 23.21 2.27
CA ALA A 582 4.12 23.52 2.97
C ALA A 582 3.08 22.39 2.87
N LYS A 583 3.08 21.63 1.78
CA LYS A 583 2.17 20.49 1.56
C LYS A 583 2.79 19.13 1.84
N ALA A 584 3.96 19.07 2.49
CA ALA A 584 4.73 17.83 2.66
C ALA A 584 3.90 16.66 3.23
N LYS A 585 2.92 16.90 4.10
CA LYS A 585 2.07 15.82 4.66
C LYS A 585 1.18 15.13 3.62
N SER A 586 0.67 15.86 2.62
CA SER A 586 -0.18 15.31 1.56
C SER A 586 0.57 15.06 0.24
N ALA A 587 1.85 15.41 0.17
CA ALA A 587 2.67 15.29 -1.03
C ALA A 587 3.15 13.87 -1.34
N TYR A 588 2.92 12.91 -0.42
CA TYR A 588 3.41 11.54 -0.55
C TYR A 588 2.26 10.54 -0.52
N GLN A 589 2.33 9.57 -1.41
CA GLN A 589 1.45 8.40 -1.45
C GLN A 589 2.28 7.18 -1.08
N PHE A 590 1.77 6.36 -0.16
CA PHE A 590 2.42 5.13 0.27
C PHE A 590 1.53 3.92 0.00
N LYS A 591 2.14 2.83 -0.45
CA LYS A 591 1.54 1.50 -0.49
C LYS A 591 2.51 0.49 0.08
N GLN A 592 2.02 -0.64 0.57
CA GLN A 592 2.88 -1.78 0.87
C GLN A 592 2.27 -3.09 0.40
N TRP A 593 3.09 -4.10 0.16
CA TRP A 593 2.68 -5.47 -0.15
C TRP A 593 3.80 -6.45 0.20
N ARG A 594 3.53 -7.76 0.15
CA ARG A 594 4.57 -8.80 0.12
C ARG A 594 4.41 -9.68 -1.11
N TYR A 595 5.39 -10.55 -1.31
CA TYR A 595 5.38 -11.53 -2.38
C TYR A 595 5.20 -12.95 -1.86
N VAL A 596 4.48 -13.77 -2.62
CA VAL A 596 4.37 -15.21 -2.40
C VAL A 596 5.18 -15.96 -3.46
N PRO A 597 6.22 -16.73 -3.07
CA PRO A 597 6.95 -17.59 -3.99
C PRO A 597 6.07 -18.73 -4.53
N THR A 598 6.10 -18.98 -5.83
CA THR A 598 5.37 -20.07 -6.48
C THR A 598 6.32 -20.91 -7.34
N ALA A 599 5.99 -22.17 -7.65
CA ALA A 599 6.81 -22.96 -8.58
C ALA A 599 6.69 -22.46 -10.04
N GLN A 600 5.62 -21.72 -10.33
CA GLN A 600 5.38 -21.07 -11.61
C GLN A 600 6.29 -19.84 -11.79
N TYR A 601 6.34 -19.31 -13.01
CA TYR A 601 7.15 -18.13 -13.29
C TYR A 601 6.59 -16.90 -12.57
N GLY A 602 7.38 -16.32 -11.64
CA GLY A 602 6.99 -15.16 -10.86
C GLY A 602 6.07 -15.52 -9.69
N GLY A 603 5.50 -14.50 -9.08
CA GLY A 603 4.55 -14.69 -7.98
C GLY A 603 3.75 -13.42 -7.69
N PRO A 604 2.55 -13.57 -7.11
CA PRO A 604 1.65 -12.44 -6.92
C PRO A 604 2.17 -11.48 -5.84
N LYS A 605 1.82 -10.20 -5.99
CA LYS A 605 1.73 -9.29 -4.85
C LYS A 605 0.50 -9.70 -4.04
N VAL A 606 0.66 -9.82 -2.73
CA VAL A 606 -0.45 -10.07 -1.80
C VAL A 606 -0.38 -9.05 -0.66
N ASP A 607 -1.53 -8.85 -0.01
CA ASP A 607 -1.72 -7.81 1.03
C ASP A 607 -1.29 -6.42 0.56
N GLU A 608 -1.61 -6.08 -0.70
CA GLU A 608 -1.40 -4.73 -1.20
C GLU A 608 -2.38 -3.77 -0.52
N GLU A 609 -1.86 -2.78 0.19
CA GLU A 609 -2.68 -1.79 0.90
C GLU A 609 -2.07 -0.38 0.80
N GLY A 610 -2.95 0.63 0.68
CA GLY A 610 -2.57 2.03 0.84
C GLY A 610 -2.26 2.35 2.29
N LEU A 611 -1.26 3.19 2.52
CA LEU A 611 -0.84 3.61 3.86
C LEU A 611 -1.05 5.10 4.07
N LEU A 612 -1.42 5.47 5.30
CA LEU A 612 -1.70 6.85 5.66
C LEU A 612 -0.46 7.57 6.17
N VAL A 613 -0.16 8.72 5.58
CA VAL A 613 0.82 9.68 6.12
C VAL A 613 0.18 10.46 7.27
N THR A 614 0.62 10.16 8.50
CA THR A 614 0.08 10.78 9.72
C THR A 614 0.79 12.09 10.05
N ASP A 615 2.06 12.21 9.69
CA ASP A 615 2.87 13.41 9.87
C ASP A 615 4.00 13.50 8.84
N ALA A 616 4.46 14.72 8.56
CA ALA A 616 5.62 14.97 7.71
C ALA A 616 6.35 16.23 8.17
N THR A 617 7.57 16.06 8.66
CA THR A 617 8.43 17.14 9.15
C THR A 617 9.53 17.45 8.14
N VAL A 618 9.51 18.65 7.56
CA VAL A 618 10.55 19.13 6.65
C VAL A 618 11.74 19.66 7.45
N ALA A 619 12.95 19.24 7.09
CA ALA A 619 14.18 19.74 7.70
C ALA A 619 14.42 21.23 7.39
N ALA A 620 15.18 21.91 8.23
CA ALA A 620 15.43 23.36 8.10
C ALA A 620 16.12 23.75 6.77
N ASP A 621 16.96 22.87 6.22
CA ASP A 621 17.61 23.04 4.91
C ASP A 621 16.70 22.68 3.72
N LYS A 622 15.48 22.18 4.00
CA LYS A 622 14.51 21.65 3.05
C LYS A 622 15.07 20.54 2.16
N LYS A 623 16.16 19.89 2.53
CA LYS A 623 16.74 18.76 1.77
C LYS A 623 16.29 17.41 2.28
N SER A 624 15.47 17.36 3.32
CA SER A 624 14.86 16.10 3.74
C SER A 624 13.50 16.29 4.40
N VAL A 625 12.68 15.25 4.31
CA VAL A 625 11.39 15.15 4.99
C VAL A 625 11.36 13.85 5.78
N THR A 626 11.05 13.95 7.07
CA THR A 626 10.78 12.79 7.93
C THR A 626 9.28 12.57 7.99
N ILE A 627 8.82 11.45 7.46
CA ILE A 627 7.43 11.11 7.23
C ILE A 627 7.04 10.00 8.20
N LYS A 628 5.93 10.17 8.92
CA LYS A 628 5.31 9.13 9.75
C LYS A 628 4.20 8.47 8.96
N VAL A 629 4.24 7.14 8.89
CA VAL A 629 3.33 6.33 8.08
C VAL A 629 2.68 5.31 8.99
N ASP A 630 1.35 5.37 9.11
CA ASP A 630 0.58 4.39 9.87
C ASP A 630 0.43 3.08 9.08
N GLY A 631 0.41 1.95 9.78
CA GLY A 631 0.20 0.62 9.18
C GLY A 631 1.44 -0.08 8.59
N LEU A 632 2.65 0.49 8.72
CA LEU A 632 3.88 -0.17 8.24
C LEU A 632 4.11 -1.54 8.89
N LYS A 633 4.43 -2.54 8.06
CA LYS A 633 4.74 -3.92 8.50
C LYS A 633 6.09 -4.37 7.93
N PRO A 634 6.92 -5.10 8.71
CA PRO A 634 8.13 -5.74 8.20
C PRO A 634 7.79 -6.91 7.26
N GLY A 635 8.78 -7.34 6.49
CA GLY A 635 8.61 -8.34 5.44
C GLY A 635 7.81 -7.82 4.24
N ARG A 636 7.77 -6.50 4.04
CA ARG A 636 7.02 -5.83 2.97
C ARG A 636 7.94 -5.07 2.01
N VAL A 637 7.47 -4.89 0.79
CA VAL A 637 7.91 -3.79 -0.08
C VAL A 637 7.01 -2.61 0.21
N VAL A 638 7.59 -1.44 0.46
CA VAL A 638 6.89 -0.17 0.64
C VAL A 638 7.18 0.70 -0.57
N TYR A 639 6.15 0.99 -1.34
CA TYR A 639 6.20 1.91 -2.46
C TYR A 639 5.86 3.32 -2.01
N VAL A 640 6.63 4.29 -2.49
CA VAL A 640 6.40 5.71 -2.28
C VAL A 640 6.31 6.40 -3.63
N ARG A 641 5.32 7.28 -3.77
CA ARG A 641 5.21 8.21 -4.90
C ARG A 641 5.06 9.63 -4.39
N SER A 642 5.80 10.57 -4.98
CA SER A 642 5.73 12.01 -4.70
C SER A 642 5.20 12.76 -5.94
N PRO A 643 3.90 12.60 -6.27
CA PRO A 643 3.37 13.02 -7.56
C PRO A 643 3.46 14.53 -7.80
N ALA A 644 3.55 14.93 -9.06
CA ALA A 644 3.50 16.32 -9.45
C ALA A 644 2.19 17.01 -9.00
N PRO A 645 2.20 18.31 -8.66
CA PRO A 645 3.36 19.20 -8.64
C PRO A 645 4.26 18.98 -7.41
N PHE A 646 5.54 18.64 -7.65
CA PHE A 646 6.58 18.45 -6.64
C PHE A 646 7.89 19.03 -7.17
N SER A 647 8.44 20.05 -6.52
CA SER A 647 9.52 20.86 -7.11
C SER A 647 10.59 21.30 -6.12
N SER A 648 11.79 21.56 -6.67
CA SER A 648 12.89 22.17 -5.93
C SER A 648 12.65 23.67 -5.70
N ALA A 649 13.44 24.28 -4.82
CA ALA A 649 13.43 25.73 -4.60
C ALA A 649 13.75 26.54 -5.88
N ALA A 650 14.42 25.93 -6.87
CA ALA A 650 14.68 26.53 -8.18
C ALA A 650 13.54 26.32 -9.19
N GLY A 651 12.48 25.59 -8.82
CA GLY A 651 11.35 25.27 -9.69
C GLY A 651 11.57 24.05 -10.58
N GLU A 652 12.65 23.29 -10.38
CA GLU A 652 12.90 22.05 -11.11
C GLU A 652 11.91 20.97 -10.65
N ALA A 653 11.35 20.22 -11.61
CA ALA A 653 10.54 19.05 -11.31
C ALA A 653 11.43 17.91 -10.80
N LEU A 654 10.87 17.08 -9.93
CA LEU A 654 11.57 15.90 -9.40
C LEU A 654 11.83 14.90 -10.53
N TRP A 655 13.10 14.53 -10.74
CA TRP A 655 13.51 13.63 -11.82
C TRP A 655 12.85 12.24 -11.74
N ASN A 656 12.81 11.68 -10.54
CA ASN A 656 12.14 10.42 -10.25
C ASN A 656 11.31 10.56 -8.98
N SER A 657 10.00 10.41 -9.08
CA SER A 657 9.06 10.58 -7.98
C SER A 657 8.82 9.31 -7.16
N GLU A 658 9.36 8.17 -7.60
CA GLU A 658 9.01 6.85 -7.09
C GLU A 658 10.18 6.12 -6.42
N ALA A 659 9.90 5.42 -5.32
CA ALA A 659 10.87 4.56 -4.65
C ALA A 659 10.20 3.27 -4.17
N TRP A 660 10.94 2.15 -4.23
CA TRP A 660 10.51 0.86 -3.70
C TRP A 660 11.46 0.43 -2.58
N TYR A 661 11.01 0.57 -1.34
CA TYR A 661 11.78 0.22 -0.14
C TYR A 661 11.49 -1.22 0.30
N THR A 662 12.51 -2.04 0.50
CA THR A 662 12.38 -3.39 1.08
C THR A 662 12.48 -3.29 2.59
N LEU A 663 11.36 -3.42 3.29
CA LEU A 663 11.26 -3.25 4.74
C LEU A 663 11.28 -4.62 5.42
N ASN A 664 12.48 -5.20 5.60
CA ASN A 664 12.62 -6.46 6.34
C ASN A 664 12.51 -6.26 7.85
N SER A 665 13.01 -5.14 8.36
CA SER A 665 13.00 -4.76 9.77
C SER A 665 12.64 -3.28 9.91
N LEU A 666 11.75 -2.96 10.85
CA LEU A 666 11.32 -1.60 11.14
C LEU A 666 11.81 -1.19 12.54
N PRO A 667 12.63 -0.13 12.67
CA PRO A 667 13.09 0.34 13.99
C PRO A 667 11.92 0.68 14.92
N GLY A 668 12.03 0.31 16.19
CA GLY A 668 10.95 0.51 17.17
C GLY A 668 9.70 -0.35 16.93
N TYR A 669 9.65 -1.11 15.84
CA TYR A 669 8.55 -2.03 15.57
C TYR A 669 8.66 -3.26 16.47
N THR A 670 7.85 -3.24 17.52
CA THR A 670 7.54 -4.43 18.31
C THR A 670 6.40 -5.15 17.60
N ALA A 671 6.71 -5.87 16.52
CA ALA A 671 5.72 -6.75 15.91
C ALA A 671 5.15 -7.67 17.00
N THR A 672 3.84 -7.58 17.13
CA THR A 672 2.94 -8.20 18.09
C THR A 672 3.05 -9.74 18.24
N PRO A 673 3.61 -10.57 17.32
CA PRO A 673 3.63 -12.02 17.53
C PRO A 673 4.47 -12.48 18.72
N THR A 674 5.65 -11.89 18.97
CA THR A 674 6.49 -12.25 20.12
C THR A 674 5.94 -11.74 21.46
N GLN A 675 5.23 -10.60 21.45
CA GLN A 675 4.65 -10.03 22.68
C GLN A 675 3.24 -10.54 23.00
N THR A 676 2.46 -10.94 22.00
CA THR A 676 1.10 -11.48 22.20
C THR A 676 1.01 -12.98 21.97
N GLY A 677 1.95 -13.61 21.26
CA GLY A 677 1.85 -15.01 20.85
C GLY A 677 0.92 -15.26 19.66
N ASN A 678 0.47 -14.23 18.92
CA ASN A 678 -0.47 -14.38 17.79
C ASN A 678 0.22 -14.37 16.42
N TYR A 679 -0.13 -15.30 15.54
CA TYR A 679 0.47 -15.52 14.22
C TYR A 679 -0.62 -15.78 13.18
N GLU A 680 -0.80 -14.84 12.25
CA GLU A 680 -1.78 -14.98 11.18
C GLU A 680 -1.39 -16.10 10.20
N ALA A 681 -2.37 -16.89 9.73
CA ALA A 681 -2.13 -18.03 8.85
C ALA A 681 -1.77 -17.59 7.44
N GLU A 682 -2.32 -16.48 6.97
CA GLU A 682 -2.01 -15.87 5.69
C GLU A 682 -0.56 -15.35 5.62
N GLU A 683 0.05 -15.02 6.76
CA GLU A 683 1.47 -14.66 6.88
C GLU A 683 2.40 -15.88 6.99
N ALA A 684 1.85 -17.10 7.09
CA ALA A 684 2.64 -18.32 7.13
C ALA A 684 3.26 -18.66 5.77
N VAL A 685 4.25 -19.55 5.75
CA VAL A 685 4.77 -20.11 4.50
C VAL A 685 3.77 -21.15 3.97
N LEU A 686 3.06 -20.81 2.90
CA LEU A 686 2.10 -21.69 2.22
C LEU A 686 2.74 -22.42 1.04
N ARG A 687 2.44 -23.71 0.86
CA ARG A 687 2.99 -24.53 -0.24
C ARG A 687 1.97 -25.52 -0.79
N SER A 688 2.24 -26.01 -2.00
CA SER A 688 1.61 -27.19 -2.60
C SER A 688 0.08 -27.10 -2.71
N GLY A 689 -0.42 -25.92 -3.09
CA GLY A 689 -1.85 -25.66 -3.28
C GLY A 689 -2.50 -24.86 -2.15
N ALA A 690 -1.85 -24.74 -0.99
CA ALA A 690 -2.30 -23.81 0.05
C ALA A 690 -2.11 -22.36 -0.43
N SER A 691 -3.12 -21.51 -0.20
CA SER A 691 -3.22 -20.14 -0.69
C SER A 691 -3.84 -19.22 0.36
N VAL A 692 -3.63 -17.91 0.21
CA VAL A 692 -4.35 -16.90 0.99
C VAL A 692 -5.69 -16.67 0.32
N GLU A 693 -6.75 -16.67 1.12
CA GLU A 693 -8.14 -16.58 0.68
C GLU A 693 -8.90 -15.54 1.53
N THR A 694 -9.98 -14.97 0.97
CA THR A 694 -10.78 -13.90 1.61
C THR A 694 -12.29 -14.02 1.35
N GLU A 695 -12.73 -15.07 0.64
CA GLU A 695 -14.07 -15.24 0.06
C GLU A 695 -15.19 -15.47 1.11
N HIS A 696 -14.82 -15.60 2.38
CA HIS A 696 -15.77 -15.49 3.48
C HIS A 696 -15.18 -14.71 4.65
N SER A 697 -16.05 -13.98 5.33
CA SER A 697 -15.72 -13.03 6.38
C SER A 697 -15.50 -13.67 7.75
N GLY A 698 -15.11 -12.84 8.70
CA GLY A 698 -15.00 -13.20 10.11
C GLY A 698 -13.63 -13.74 10.49
N TYR A 699 -12.63 -13.68 9.61
CA TYR A 699 -11.22 -13.99 9.89
C TYR A 699 -10.51 -12.86 10.65
N SER A 700 -9.31 -13.16 11.13
CA SER A 700 -8.31 -12.25 11.71
C SER A 700 -7.42 -11.72 10.59
N GLY A 701 -6.88 -10.50 10.72
CA GLY A 701 -5.88 -10.00 9.78
C GLY A 701 -6.46 -9.62 8.40
N SER A 702 -5.75 -9.99 7.34
CA SER A 702 -6.09 -9.63 5.95
C SER A 702 -6.78 -10.76 5.18
N GLY A 703 -6.71 -11.99 5.69
CA GLY A 703 -7.34 -13.16 5.06
C GLY A 703 -7.23 -14.39 5.94
N PHE A 704 -7.18 -15.55 5.31
CA PHE A 704 -6.89 -16.82 5.97
C PHE A 704 -6.19 -17.76 4.99
N ALA A 705 -5.61 -18.86 5.47
CA ALA A 705 -5.02 -19.90 4.64
C ALA A 705 -6.05 -20.99 4.25
N GLY A 706 -6.31 -21.12 2.96
CA GLY A 706 -7.16 -22.15 2.34
C GLY A 706 -6.38 -23.12 1.44
N GLY A 707 -7.06 -23.83 0.55
CA GLY A 707 -6.42 -24.59 -0.54
C GLY A 707 -5.87 -25.98 -0.17
N PHE A 708 -6.23 -26.53 0.99
CA PHE A 708 -5.78 -27.86 1.46
C PHE A 708 -6.51 -29.03 0.79
N PHE A 709 -6.57 -29.02 -0.56
CA PHE A 709 -7.32 -30.00 -1.37
C PHE A 709 -6.46 -31.13 -1.92
N ASN A 710 -5.13 -30.94 -1.97
CA ASN A 710 -4.20 -31.90 -2.57
C ASN A 710 -3.15 -32.36 -1.56
N ASN A 711 -2.74 -33.62 -1.67
CA ASN A 711 -1.68 -34.18 -0.86
C ASN A 711 -0.39 -33.36 -1.02
N GLY A 712 0.22 -32.99 0.10
CA GLY A 712 1.37 -32.09 0.20
C GLY A 712 1.03 -30.65 0.53
N ALA A 713 -0.22 -30.19 0.36
CA ALA A 713 -0.64 -28.84 0.74
C ALA A 713 -0.31 -28.56 2.22
N ASN A 714 0.43 -27.49 2.50
CA ASN A 714 0.91 -27.22 3.85
C ASN A 714 1.04 -25.73 4.17
N LEU A 715 0.93 -25.39 5.45
CA LEU A 715 1.33 -24.11 6.01
C LEU A 715 2.35 -24.30 7.13
N THR A 716 3.32 -23.38 7.21
CA THR A 716 4.37 -23.37 8.24
C THR A 716 4.49 -22.00 8.88
N TRP A 717 4.18 -21.91 10.18
CA TRP A 717 4.46 -20.74 11.01
C TRP A 717 5.88 -20.81 11.58
N GLN A 718 6.55 -19.65 11.64
CA GLN A 718 7.71 -19.43 12.50
C GLN A 718 7.22 -18.76 13.78
N VAL A 719 7.36 -19.44 14.91
CA VAL A 719 6.87 -18.96 16.20
C VAL A 719 8.00 -18.85 17.21
N ASP A 720 7.99 -17.82 18.04
CA ASP A 720 9.04 -17.54 19.01
C ASP A 720 8.49 -17.75 20.43
N VAL A 721 9.30 -18.39 21.29
CA VAL A 721 9.00 -18.50 22.72
C VAL A 721 10.22 -18.12 23.57
N ASP A 722 9.97 -17.50 24.72
CA ASP A 722 11.05 -16.96 25.58
C ASP A 722 11.83 -18.03 26.35
N ALA A 723 11.26 -19.24 26.47
CA ALA A 723 11.83 -20.34 27.21
C ALA A 723 11.50 -21.70 26.57
N ASP A 724 12.30 -22.71 26.88
CA ASP A 724 11.92 -24.10 26.63
C ASP A 724 10.68 -24.43 27.48
N GLY A 725 9.66 -25.05 26.88
CA GLY A 725 8.46 -25.39 27.62
C GLY A 725 7.39 -26.08 26.78
N THR A 726 6.30 -26.46 27.46
CA THR A 726 5.08 -26.92 26.81
C THR A 726 4.07 -25.79 26.85
N TYR A 727 3.58 -25.40 25.68
CA TYR A 727 2.69 -24.26 25.51
C TYR A 727 1.34 -24.72 24.93
N PRO A 728 0.20 -24.23 25.44
CA PRO A 728 -1.05 -24.33 24.71
C PRO A 728 -0.94 -23.53 23.41
N VAL A 729 -1.29 -24.18 22.30
CA VAL A 729 -1.34 -23.58 20.96
C VAL A 729 -2.76 -23.72 20.44
N ASN A 730 -3.40 -22.59 20.20
CA ASN A 730 -4.77 -22.47 19.71
C ASN A 730 -4.74 -22.13 18.23
N ILE A 731 -5.44 -22.89 17.41
CA ILE A 731 -5.57 -22.64 15.98
C ILE A 731 -7.03 -22.35 15.68
N ARG A 732 -7.31 -21.17 15.12
CA ARG A 732 -8.63 -20.83 14.59
C ARG A 732 -8.78 -21.44 13.20
N TYR A 733 -9.88 -22.16 12.99
CA TYR A 733 -10.14 -22.91 11.78
C TYR A 733 -11.61 -22.87 11.37
N ALA A 734 -11.87 -23.09 10.08
CA ALA A 734 -13.19 -23.36 9.53
C ALA A 734 -13.11 -24.60 8.64
N ASN A 735 -14.05 -25.53 8.76
CA ASN A 735 -14.02 -26.71 7.90
C ASN A 735 -15.38 -27.21 7.41
N GLY A 736 -16.49 -26.88 8.07
CA GLY A 736 -17.84 -27.20 7.61
C GLY A 736 -18.13 -28.70 7.38
N PRO A 737 -19.40 -29.06 7.11
CA PRO A 737 -19.82 -30.46 6.95
C PRO A 737 -19.55 -31.06 5.55
N ASN A 738 -19.06 -30.27 4.60
CA ASN A 738 -18.71 -30.75 3.25
C ASN A 738 -17.18 -30.84 3.11
N PRO A 739 -16.62 -31.74 2.29
CA PRO A 739 -17.30 -32.84 1.59
C PRO A 739 -17.73 -33.98 2.54
N SER A 740 -17.46 -33.90 3.85
CA SER A 740 -17.83 -34.90 4.84
C SER A 740 -18.07 -34.29 6.21
N THR A 741 -19.01 -34.88 6.96
CA THR A 741 -19.37 -34.51 8.33
C THR A 741 -18.44 -35.07 9.40
N LYS A 742 -17.44 -35.87 9.00
CA LYS A 742 -16.42 -36.41 9.91
C LYS A 742 -15.42 -35.34 10.31
N ASP A 743 -14.83 -35.49 11.49
CA ASP A 743 -13.69 -34.67 11.90
C ASP A 743 -12.53 -34.81 10.90
N LYS A 744 -11.89 -33.69 10.60
CA LYS A 744 -10.81 -33.63 9.61
C LYS A 744 -9.47 -33.51 10.31
N SER A 745 -8.42 -34.06 9.72
CA SER A 745 -7.09 -34.02 10.29
C SER A 745 -6.01 -33.60 9.30
N LEU A 746 -4.92 -33.02 9.83
CA LEU A 746 -3.66 -32.80 9.11
C LEU A 746 -2.48 -33.31 9.93
N ALA A 747 -1.39 -33.67 9.26
CA ALA A 747 -0.15 -34.06 9.90
C ALA A 747 0.52 -32.82 10.50
N LEU A 748 0.88 -32.91 11.78
CA LEU A 748 1.58 -31.86 12.50
C LEU A 748 3.08 -32.15 12.51
N TYR A 749 3.90 -31.14 12.24
CA TYR A 749 5.34 -31.18 12.41
C TYR A 749 5.77 -30.01 13.31
N VAL A 750 6.65 -30.30 14.25
CA VAL A 750 7.30 -29.28 15.10
C VAL A 750 8.80 -29.38 14.88
N ASN A 751 9.43 -28.30 14.43
CA ASN A 751 10.87 -28.25 14.10
C ASN A 751 11.31 -29.38 13.16
N GLY A 752 10.50 -29.65 12.13
CA GLY A 752 10.73 -30.72 11.15
C GLY A 752 10.41 -32.13 11.64
N VAL A 753 10.11 -32.33 12.93
CA VAL A 753 9.79 -33.64 13.51
C VAL A 753 8.27 -33.86 13.48
N LYS A 754 7.83 -34.94 12.82
CA LYS A 754 6.42 -35.34 12.78
C LYS A 754 5.91 -35.66 14.17
N GLN A 755 4.75 -35.09 14.49
CA GLN A 755 3.97 -35.35 15.71
C GLN A 755 2.70 -36.14 15.34
N ASP A 756 1.87 -36.43 16.33
CA ASP A 756 0.51 -36.92 16.07
C ASP A 756 -0.30 -35.91 15.24
N ASN A 757 -1.17 -36.42 14.36
CA ASN A 757 -2.08 -35.59 13.57
C ASN A 757 -2.84 -34.60 14.46
N TRP A 758 -3.11 -33.42 13.91
CA TRP A 758 -4.01 -32.45 14.53
C TRP A 758 -5.42 -32.70 14.01
N VAL A 759 -6.38 -32.88 14.91
CA VAL A 759 -7.78 -33.11 14.59
C VAL A 759 -8.57 -31.81 14.74
N PHE A 760 -9.42 -31.52 13.76
CA PHE A 760 -10.27 -30.34 13.65
C PHE A 760 -11.73 -30.79 13.64
N PRO A 761 -12.42 -30.71 14.79
CA PRO A 761 -13.80 -31.15 14.90
C PRO A 761 -14.74 -30.41 13.95
N THR A 762 -15.51 -31.15 13.16
CA THR A 762 -16.47 -30.55 12.20
C THR A 762 -17.73 -30.05 12.88
N THR A 763 -18.10 -30.63 14.02
CA THR A 763 -19.23 -30.18 14.84
C THR A 763 -19.06 -28.77 15.41
N SER A 764 -17.82 -28.26 15.48
CA SER A 764 -17.54 -26.92 15.98
C SER A 764 -17.75 -25.82 14.93
N THR A 765 -17.95 -26.18 13.65
CA THR A 765 -18.14 -25.22 12.55
C THR A 765 -19.44 -25.57 11.82
N ALA A 766 -20.50 -24.80 12.05
CA ALA A 766 -21.84 -25.08 11.52
C ALA A 766 -21.89 -25.10 9.98
N ASP A 767 -21.03 -24.34 9.31
CA ASP A 767 -20.73 -24.41 7.88
C ASP A 767 -19.29 -23.94 7.60
N TRP A 768 -18.93 -23.85 6.32
CA TRP A 768 -17.59 -23.42 5.87
C TRP A 768 -17.23 -21.98 6.22
N LYS A 769 -18.21 -21.15 6.61
CA LYS A 769 -18.01 -19.74 7.00
C LYS A 769 -18.02 -19.54 8.51
N ALA A 770 -18.18 -20.63 9.28
CA ALA A 770 -18.21 -20.60 10.74
C ALA A 770 -16.83 -20.98 11.29
N TRP A 771 -16.26 -20.10 12.12
CA TRP A 771 -14.95 -20.26 12.71
C TRP A 771 -15.00 -20.86 14.12
N ALA A 772 -14.03 -21.71 14.45
CA ALA A 772 -13.85 -22.30 15.77
C ALA A 772 -12.37 -22.36 16.16
N PHE A 773 -12.07 -22.64 17.42
CA PHE A 773 -10.69 -22.85 17.89
C PHE A 773 -10.45 -24.32 18.25
N SER A 774 -9.32 -24.87 17.80
CA SER A 774 -8.77 -26.16 18.25
C SER A 774 -7.47 -25.92 19.02
N THR A 775 -7.30 -26.54 20.18
CA THR A 775 -6.15 -26.30 21.07
C THR A 775 -5.35 -27.59 21.26
N LYS A 776 -4.02 -27.52 21.12
CA LYS A 776 -3.09 -28.62 21.44
C LYS A 776 -1.90 -28.07 22.22
N SER A 777 -1.40 -28.84 23.19
CA SER A 777 -0.17 -28.49 23.91
C SER A 777 1.05 -28.98 23.13
N LEU A 778 1.97 -28.08 22.79
CA LEU A 778 3.19 -28.39 22.03
C LEU A 778 4.45 -28.10 22.85
N ALA A 779 5.45 -28.97 22.75
CA ALA A 779 6.78 -28.71 23.29
C ALA A 779 7.57 -27.81 22.33
N LEU A 780 7.92 -26.60 22.78
CA LEU A 780 8.64 -25.60 22.01
C LEU A 780 9.98 -25.27 22.71
N LYS A 781 10.97 -24.89 21.91
CA LYS A 781 12.31 -24.50 22.35
C LYS A 781 12.43 -22.99 22.42
N LYS A 782 13.22 -22.48 23.37
CA LYS A 782 13.53 -21.05 23.44
C LYS A 782 14.02 -20.55 22.07
N GLY A 783 13.49 -19.41 21.63
CA GLY A 783 13.73 -18.83 20.31
C GLY A 783 12.73 -19.36 19.28
N THR A 784 13.14 -19.34 18.01
CA THR A 784 12.26 -19.65 16.88
C THR A 784 12.02 -21.15 16.72
N ASN A 785 10.76 -21.51 16.52
CA ASN A 785 10.28 -22.86 16.25
C ASN A 785 9.44 -22.85 14.97
N GLN A 786 9.44 -23.97 14.26
CA GLN A 786 8.55 -24.23 13.15
C GLN A 786 7.36 -25.05 13.60
N ILE A 787 6.15 -24.55 13.36
CA ILE A 787 4.90 -25.33 13.46
C ILE A 787 4.34 -25.47 12.06
N LYS A 788 4.27 -26.69 11.56
CA LYS A 788 3.73 -26.99 10.22
C LYS A 788 2.53 -27.92 10.31
N LEU A 789 1.46 -27.58 9.58
CA LEU A 789 0.35 -28.47 9.29
C LEU A 789 0.39 -28.86 7.81
N SER A 790 0.27 -30.15 7.52
CA SER A 790 0.44 -30.72 6.18
C SER A 790 -0.67 -31.71 5.87
N PHE A 791 -1.32 -31.55 4.72
CA PHE A 791 -2.21 -32.57 4.18
C PHE A 791 -1.34 -33.70 3.60
N ASP A 792 -0.95 -34.64 4.46
CA ASP A 792 -0.18 -35.82 4.07
C ASP A 792 -1.11 -36.99 3.69
N SER A 793 -0.54 -38.00 3.03
CA SER A 793 -1.21 -39.28 2.80
C SER A 793 -1.67 -39.87 4.13
N GLY A 794 -2.96 -40.21 4.24
CA GLY A 794 -3.59 -40.70 5.46
C GLY A 794 -4.19 -39.62 6.37
N THR A 795 -4.19 -38.36 5.95
CA THR A 795 -4.93 -37.26 6.60
C THR A 795 -6.06 -36.77 5.67
N ASP A 796 -6.86 -35.79 6.09
CA ASP A 796 -8.14 -35.46 5.42
C ASP A 796 -8.11 -34.17 4.60
N GLY A 797 -7.21 -33.23 4.93
CA GLY A 797 -7.18 -31.89 4.33
C GLY A 797 -8.51 -31.14 4.55
N ASN A 798 -8.89 -30.28 3.61
CA ASN A 798 -10.20 -29.58 3.59
C ASN A 798 -10.49 -28.76 4.87
N VAL A 799 -9.49 -28.04 5.37
CA VAL A 799 -9.58 -27.14 6.54
C VAL A 799 -8.98 -25.80 6.15
N ASN A 800 -9.67 -24.71 6.52
CA ASN A 800 -9.18 -23.34 6.42
C ASN A 800 -8.59 -22.94 7.78
N PHE A 801 -7.47 -22.22 7.77
CA PHE A 801 -6.77 -21.77 8.97
C PHE A 801 -6.71 -20.25 8.99
N ASP A 802 -7.07 -19.64 10.11
CA ASP A 802 -7.11 -18.19 10.24
C ASP A 802 -5.92 -17.68 11.08
N THR A 803 -5.85 -18.05 12.35
CA THR A 803 -4.78 -17.56 13.23
C THR A 803 -4.30 -18.63 14.20
N LEU A 804 -3.01 -18.58 14.53
CA LEU A 804 -2.37 -19.41 15.54
C LEU A 804 -1.99 -18.55 16.74
N LYS A 805 -2.41 -18.96 17.93
CA LYS A 805 -2.20 -18.24 19.18
C LYS A 805 -1.55 -19.13 20.24
N ILE A 806 -0.35 -18.74 20.69
CA ILE A 806 0.37 -19.35 21.80
C ILE A 806 -0.13 -18.73 23.11
N GLY A 807 -0.48 -19.59 24.09
CA GLY A 807 -0.95 -19.18 25.42
C GLY A 807 -2.39 -19.62 25.72
N GLU A 808 -2.85 -19.32 26.94
CA GLU A 808 -4.20 -19.72 27.40
C GLU A 808 -5.32 -18.92 26.69
N ALA A 809 -5.05 -17.65 26.37
CA ALA A 809 -6.00 -16.82 25.63
C ALA A 809 -6.04 -17.23 24.16
N LYS A 810 -7.25 -17.37 23.61
CA LYS A 810 -7.48 -17.70 22.20
C LYS A 810 -7.52 -16.47 21.28
N ASP A 811 -7.87 -15.32 21.83
CA ASP A 811 -7.96 -14.05 21.12
C ASP A 811 -6.92 -13.05 21.67
N ILE A 812 -6.50 -12.10 20.85
CA ILE A 812 -5.69 -10.95 21.26
C ILE A 812 -6.55 -9.84 21.88
N CYS A 813 -7.84 -9.83 21.61
CA CYS A 813 -8.78 -8.80 22.06
C CYS A 813 -9.61 -9.30 23.25
N ALA A 814 -9.92 -8.37 24.16
CA ALA A 814 -10.92 -8.57 25.22
C ALA A 814 -12.18 -7.75 24.91
N PRO A 815 -13.38 -8.18 25.36
CA PRO A 815 -14.62 -7.43 25.13
C PRO A 815 -14.51 -5.98 25.59
N ALA A 816 -14.87 -5.04 24.71
CA ALA A 816 -14.93 -3.62 25.04
C ALA A 816 -15.88 -3.34 26.23
N THR A 817 -15.51 -2.40 27.08
CA THR A 817 -16.39 -1.91 28.16
C THR A 817 -17.48 -1.02 27.56
N LEU A 818 -18.74 -1.29 27.88
CA LEU A 818 -19.90 -0.62 27.28
C LEU A 818 -20.51 0.43 28.20
N GLU A 819 -21.11 1.47 27.60
CA GLU A 819 -21.95 2.44 28.30
C GLU A 819 -23.17 1.74 28.95
N PRO A 820 -23.64 2.19 30.13
CA PRO A 820 -24.82 1.60 30.78
C PRO A 820 -26.05 1.55 29.85
N GLY A 821 -26.64 0.36 29.74
CA GLY A 821 -27.82 0.10 28.89
C GLY A 821 -27.51 -0.22 27.43
N TYR A 822 -26.25 -0.14 26.99
CA TYR A 822 -25.84 -0.61 25.67
C TYR A 822 -25.39 -2.08 25.71
N VAL A 823 -25.68 -2.80 24.63
CA VAL A 823 -25.18 -4.14 24.34
C VAL A 823 -24.27 -4.08 23.11
N GLY A 824 -23.10 -4.72 23.18
CA GLY A 824 -22.15 -4.77 22.09
C GLY A 824 -22.62 -5.73 21.01
N LEU A 825 -22.83 -5.23 19.80
CA LEU A 825 -23.01 -6.05 18.61
C LEU A 825 -21.65 -6.51 18.06
N PHE A 826 -20.64 -5.64 18.13
CA PHE A 826 -19.23 -5.95 17.93
C PHE A 826 -18.40 -5.24 19.00
N ASP A 827 -17.72 -6.02 19.84
CA ASP A 827 -16.96 -5.54 21.02
C ASP A 827 -15.44 -5.66 20.84
N GLY A 828 -14.99 -5.95 19.61
CA GLY A 828 -13.59 -6.14 19.24
C GLY A 828 -13.13 -7.58 19.21
N THR A 829 -13.86 -8.51 19.82
CA THR A 829 -13.49 -9.94 19.86
C THR A 829 -13.96 -10.70 18.63
N LEU A 830 -13.22 -11.77 18.27
CA LEU A 830 -13.61 -12.73 17.24
C LEU A 830 -14.94 -13.44 17.57
N ASP A 831 -15.26 -13.60 18.85
CA ASP A 831 -16.53 -14.18 19.32
C ASP A 831 -17.72 -13.25 19.02
N SER A 832 -17.54 -11.94 19.17
CA SER A 832 -18.58 -10.97 18.78
C SER A 832 -18.73 -10.90 17.25
N LEU A 833 -17.61 -10.96 16.51
CA LEU A 833 -17.61 -10.97 15.04
C LEU A 833 -18.31 -12.20 14.45
N ALA A 834 -18.21 -13.36 15.11
CA ALA A 834 -18.88 -14.60 14.67
C ALA A 834 -20.42 -14.51 14.61
N LYS A 835 -21.03 -13.44 15.17
CA LYS A 835 -22.47 -13.17 15.11
C LYS A 835 -22.88 -12.41 13.84
N TRP A 836 -21.92 -11.99 13.02
CA TRP A 836 -22.14 -11.26 11.79
C TRP A 836 -22.00 -12.17 10.57
N ARG A 837 -22.73 -11.88 9.49
CA ARG A 837 -22.64 -12.59 8.22
C ARG A 837 -22.57 -11.64 7.03
N MET A 838 -21.79 -12.03 6.03
CA MET A 838 -21.80 -11.36 4.73
C MET A 838 -22.97 -11.82 3.87
N ALA A 839 -23.62 -10.85 3.24
CA ALA A 839 -24.32 -10.97 1.97
C ALA A 839 -23.46 -10.33 0.87
N GLY A 840 -23.32 -10.99 -0.29
CA GLY A 840 -22.43 -10.56 -1.38
C GLY A 840 -20.98 -11.06 -1.26
N PRO A 841 -20.14 -10.78 -2.29
CA PRO A 841 -18.75 -11.23 -2.39
C PRO A 841 -17.75 -10.50 -1.48
N GLY A 842 -18.13 -9.40 -0.85
CA GLY A 842 -17.26 -8.66 0.08
C GLY A 842 -16.91 -9.41 1.37
N SER A 843 -15.97 -8.84 2.14
CA SER A 843 -15.51 -9.44 3.39
C SER A 843 -15.12 -8.43 4.47
N PHE A 844 -15.01 -8.90 5.72
CA PHE A 844 -14.50 -8.15 6.86
C PHE A 844 -13.52 -8.99 7.69
N GLY A 845 -12.35 -8.43 7.98
CA GLY A 845 -11.31 -9.04 8.81
C GLY A 845 -11.02 -8.26 10.11
N ARG A 846 -10.81 -8.97 11.23
CA ARG A 846 -10.49 -8.39 12.55
C ARG A 846 -9.02 -7.97 12.64
N GLN A 847 -8.77 -6.68 12.81
CA GLN A 847 -7.43 -6.09 12.86
C GLN A 847 -6.79 -6.16 14.26
N THR A 848 -5.49 -5.97 14.36
CA THR A 848 -4.76 -6.06 15.65
C THR A 848 -5.12 -5.00 16.67
N ASP A 849 -5.75 -3.90 16.25
CA ASP A 849 -6.30 -2.85 17.12
C ASP A 849 -7.75 -3.14 17.58
N CYS A 850 -8.22 -4.38 17.37
CA CYS A 850 -9.56 -4.86 17.69
C CYS A 850 -10.70 -4.18 16.89
N SER A 851 -10.38 -3.53 15.77
CA SER A 851 -11.38 -3.10 14.79
C SER A 851 -11.65 -4.18 13.73
N ILE A 852 -12.66 -3.98 12.89
CA ILE A 852 -12.88 -4.76 11.66
C ILE A 852 -12.69 -3.85 10.45
N LYS A 853 -12.08 -4.38 9.39
CA LYS A 853 -11.80 -3.68 8.12
C LYS A 853 -12.57 -4.33 6.98
N SER A 854 -13.20 -3.53 6.13
CA SER A 854 -13.84 -3.97 4.89
C SER A 854 -12.79 -4.32 3.81
N VAL A 855 -12.99 -5.39 3.05
CA VAL A 855 -12.06 -5.89 2.01
C VAL A 855 -12.83 -6.54 0.86
N GLY A 856 -12.39 -6.33 -0.39
CA GLY A 856 -12.93 -6.99 -1.59
C GLY A 856 -14.19 -6.32 -2.15
N GLY A 857 -14.94 -7.01 -3.00
CA GLY A 857 -16.07 -6.44 -3.76
C GLY A 857 -17.35 -6.17 -2.94
N LEU A 858 -18.40 -5.64 -3.58
CA LEU A 858 -19.65 -5.22 -2.92
C LEU A 858 -20.21 -6.26 -1.91
N GLY A 859 -20.65 -5.82 -0.74
CA GLY A 859 -21.27 -6.68 0.24
C GLY A 859 -21.86 -5.96 1.45
N LEU A 860 -22.56 -6.73 2.28
CA LEU A 860 -23.19 -6.27 3.51
C LEU A 860 -22.90 -7.24 4.65
N ASN A 861 -22.15 -6.79 5.66
CA ASN A 861 -21.93 -7.54 6.89
C ASN A 861 -23.04 -7.20 7.89
N TRP A 862 -23.99 -8.11 8.10
CA TRP A 862 -25.17 -7.86 8.92
C TRP A 862 -25.19 -8.69 10.20
N TYR A 863 -25.77 -8.11 11.26
CA TYR A 863 -25.89 -8.76 12.55
C TYR A 863 -27.06 -9.75 12.54
N THR A 864 -26.75 -11.04 12.60
CA THR A 864 -27.73 -12.11 12.39
C THR A 864 -28.63 -12.49 13.58
N PRO A 865 -28.24 -12.32 14.85
CA PRO A 865 -29.02 -12.87 15.95
C PRO A 865 -30.46 -12.36 16.10
N LYS A 866 -30.74 -11.10 15.70
CA LYS A 866 -32.11 -10.53 15.74
C LYS A 866 -32.24 -9.23 14.95
N SER A 867 -33.48 -8.87 14.61
CA SER A 867 -33.90 -7.55 14.12
C SER A 867 -34.25 -6.59 15.28
N PHE A 868 -34.34 -5.30 14.96
CA PHE A 868 -34.57 -4.21 15.89
C PHE A 868 -35.68 -3.27 15.39
N THR A 869 -36.25 -2.45 16.29
CA THR A 869 -37.31 -1.48 15.96
C THR A 869 -36.99 -0.08 16.47
N ASN A 870 -37.16 0.17 17.78
CA ASN A 870 -36.84 1.45 18.43
C ASN A 870 -35.53 1.35 19.21
N TYR A 871 -34.49 2.03 18.75
CA TYR A 871 -33.15 1.91 19.33
C TYR A 871 -32.24 3.13 19.06
N SER A 872 -31.20 3.25 19.89
CA SER A 872 -29.97 4.00 19.55
C SER A 872 -28.88 3.01 19.15
N LEU A 873 -28.34 3.15 17.94
CA LEU A 873 -27.18 2.41 17.44
C LEU A 873 -25.97 3.34 17.42
N LYS A 874 -24.93 2.99 18.18
CA LYS A 874 -23.65 3.69 18.20
C LYS A 874 -22.56 2.85 17.56
N LEU A 875 -21.68 3.48 16.80
CA LEU A 875 -20.45 2.85 16.28
C LEU A 875 -19.40 3.91 15.99
N ASP A 876 -18.13 3.48 15.99
CA ASP A 876 -17.04 4.30 15.48
C ASP A 876 -16.61 3.77 14.12
N TRP A 877 -16.25 4.67 13.22
CA TRP A 877 -15.71 4.36 11.90
C TRP A 877 -14.50 5.22 11.55
N LYS A 878 -13.62 4.72 10.67
CA LYS A 878 -12.41 5.40 10.20
C LYS A 878 -12.13 5.05 8.75
N MET A 879 -11.64 6.04 7.99
CA MET A 879 -11.10 5.87 6.63
C MET A 879 -9.66 6.40 6.58
N THR A 880 -8.85 5.89 5.65
CA THR A 880 -7.44 6.31 5.46
C THR A 880 -7.17 6.98 4.12
N ASN A 881 -8.16 6.98 3.25
CA ASN A 881 -8.24 7.57 1.91
C ASN A 881 -9.72 7.93 1.67
N ASP A 882 -10.01 8.47 0.50
CA ASP A 882 -11.39 8.68 0.04
C ASP A 882 -12.01 7.33 -0.34
N SER A 883 -12.48 6.60 0.67
CA SER A 883 -13.19 5.32 0.53
C SER A 883 -14.69 5.56 0.64
N ASN A 884 -15.46 4.68 0.03
CA ASN A 884 -16.92 4.66 0.17
C ASN A 884 -17.37 3.53 1.12
N GLY A 885 -18.37 3.79 1.96
CA GLY A 885 -19.00 2.79 2.80
C GLY A 885 -20.30 3.30 3.42
N GLY A 886 -20.88 2.50 4.32
CA GLY A 886 -22.17 2.87 4.90
C GLY A 886 -22.62 2.00 6.06
N VAL A 887 -23.64 2.48 6.78
CA VAL A 887 -24.34 1.74 7.83
C VAL A 887 -25.80 1.56 7.41
N PHE A 888 -26.26 0.32 7.33
CA PHE A 888 -27.62 -0.02 6.94
C PHE A 888 -28.51 -0.26 8.15
N VAL A 889 -29.75 0.25 8.08
CA VAL A 889 -30.81 0.01 9.07
C VAL A 889 -32.14 -0.32 8.39
N GLY A 890 -33.00 -1.07 9.06
CA GLY A 890 -34.39 -1.29 8.62
C GLY A 890 -34.54 -2.13 7.36
N PHE A 891 -33.71 -3.15 7.17
CA PHE A 891 -33.83 -4.09 6.04
C PHE A 891 -34.24 -5.49 6.51
N PRO A 892 -34.94 -6.27 5.67
CA PRO A 892 -35.27 -7.67 5.97
C PRO A 892 -34.03 -8.58 5.87
N ASP A 893 -34.18 -9.87 6.18
CA ASP A 893 -33.08 -10.83 5.95
C ASP A 893 -32.62 -10.78 4.48
N PRO A 894 -31.33 -10.47 4.21
CA PRO A 894 -30.84 -10.29 2.85
C PRO A 894 -30.73 -11.60 2.06
N LYS A 895 -30.84 -12.77 2.70
CA LYS A 895 -30.73 -14.10 2.06
C LYS A 895 -29.48 -14.26 1.17
N GLY A 896 -28.40 -13.56 1.54
CA GLY A 896 -27.13 -13.57 0.81
C GLY A 896 -26.99 -12.51 -0.29
N ASP A 897 -28.04 -11.75 -0.61
CA ASP A 897 -28.02 -10.67 -1.59
C ASP A 897 -27.87 -9.29 -0.92
N PRO A 898 -26.76 -8.57 -1.12
CA PRO A 898 -26.54 -7.27 -0.48
C PRO A 898 -27.52 -6.20 -0.98
N TRP A 899 -28.05 -6.32 -2.20
CA TRP A 899 -29.00 -5.34 -2.77
C TRP A 899 -30.32 -5.30 -2.02
N THR A 900 -30.67 -6.37 -1.29
CA THR A 900 -31.87 -6.38 -0.45
C THR A 900 -31.87 -5.22 0.56
N ALA A 901 -30.71 -4.89 1.14
CA ALA A 901 -30.62 -3.78 2.09
C ALA A 901 -30.64 -2.42 1.42
N VAL A 902 -30.08 -2.30 0.22
CA VAL A 902 -30.13 -1.08 -0.62
C VAL A 902 -31.57 -0.78 -1.05
N ASP A 903 -32.27 -1.79 -1.53
CA ASP A 903 -33.61 -1.64 -2.10
C ASP A 903 -34.69 -1.47 -1.04
N ASN A 904 -34.54 -2.13 0.12
CA ASN A 904 -35.60 -2.25 1.13
C ASN A 904 -35.26 -1.61 2.47
N GLY A 905 -34.01 -1.19 2.70
CA GLY A 905 -33.56 -0.52 3.92
C GLY A 905 -33.17 0.94 3.71
N TYR A 906 -32.38 1.45 4.64
CA TYR A 906 -31.81 2.79 4.61
C TYR A 906 -30.32 2.75 4.89
N GLU A 907 -29.55 3.32 3.99
CA GLU A 907 -28.11 3.49 4.11
C GLU A 907 -27.79 4.88 4.66
N ILE A 908 -26.99 4.89 5.73
CA ILE A 908 -26.35 6.06 6.28
C ILE A 908 -24.94 6.11 5.73
N GLN A 909 -24.70 7.07 4.85
CA GLN A 909 -23.52 7.11 3.99
C GLN A 909 -22.24 7.50 4.73
N ILE A 910 -21.10 6.95 4.32
CA ILE A 910 -19.74 7.32 4.72
C ILE A 910 -18.93 7.57 3.44
N ASP A 911 -18.69 8.84 3.13
CA ASP A 911 -17.92 9.31 1.96
C ASP A 911 -17.55 10.81 2.15
N GLU A 912 -16.30 11.22 1.89
CA GLU A 912 -15.83 12.59 2.15
C GLU A 912 -16.12 13.58 1.00
N THR A 913 -16.19 13.13 -0.26
CA THR A 913 -16.10 14.04 -1.42
C THR A 913 -17.33 14.09 -2.31
N ASP A 914 -18.32 13.24 -2.06
CA ASP A 914 -19.49 13.13 -2.93
C ASP A 914 -20.49 14.31 -2.83
N ASP A 915 -21.49 14.30 -3.72
CA ASP A 915 -22.59 15.25 -3.74
C ASP A 915 -23.47 15.17 -2.47
N LEU A 916 -24.34 16.16 -2.26
CA LEU A 916 -25.08 16.31 -1.00
C LEU A 916 -25.93 15.09 -0.60
N VAL A 917 -26.48 14.33 -1.55
CA VAL A 917 -27.31 13.16 -1.25
C VAL A 917 -26.50 11.86 -1.10
N HIS A 918 -25.20 11.91 -1.38
CA HIS A 918 -24.24 10.81 -1.22
C HIS A 918 -23.06 11.18 -0.30
N LEU A 919 -23.14 12.32 0.41
CA LEU A 919 -22.16 12.74 1.40
C LEU A 919 -22.33 11.99 2.73
N THR A 920 -21.23 11.82 3.48
CA THR A 920 -21.24 11.36 4.88
C THR A 920 -22.43 11.89 5.69
N GLY A 921 -23.23 10.98 6.25
CA GLY A 921 -24.40 11.28 7.07
C GLY A 921 -25.71 11.53 6.30
N SER A 922 -25.71 11.42 4.96
CA SER A 922 -26.94 11.41 4.16
C SER A 922 -27.73 10.11 4.40
N ILE A 923 -29.02 10.16 4.08
CA ILE A 923 -29.76 8.95 3.71
C ILE A 923 -29.51 8.75 2.22
N TYR A 924 -28.72 7.75 1.87
CA TYR A 924 -28.14 7.57 0.53
C TYR A 924 -29.21 7.69 -0.57
N GLY A 925 -29.01 8.62 -1.51
CA GLY A 925 -29.90 8.87 -2.64
C GLY A 925 -31.29 9.42 -2.30
N ILE A 926 -31.60 9.71 -1.02
CA ILE A 926 -32.93 10.12 -0.56
C ILE A 926 -32.91 11.51 0.09
N GLN A 927 -32.09 11.73 1.12
CA GLN A 927 -32.02 13.01 1.84
C GLN A 927 -30.58 13.33 2.21
N GLY A 928 -30.08 14.45 1.66
CA GLY A 928 -28.75 14.94 1.99
C GLY A 928 -28.62 15.43 3.44
N ALA A 929 -27.42 15.33 3.98
CA ALA A 929 -27.09 15.85 5.30
C ALA A 929 -26.91 17.39 5.28
N ASP A 930 -26.95 18.00 6.46
CA ASP A 930 -26.54 19.39 6.66
C ASP A 930 -25.02 19.52 6.47
N ARG A 931 -24.59 19.95 5.28
CA ARG A 931 -23.18 19.99 4.86
C ARG A 931 -22.29 20.78 5.82
N ASP A 932 -22.75 21.93 6.31
CA ASP A 932 -21.95 22.77 7.19
C ASP A 932 -21.72 22.08 8.53
N LYS A 933 -22.73 21.37 9.05
CA LYS A 933 -22.58 20.56 10.27
C LYS A 933 -21.70 19.34 10.05
N VAL A 934 -21.78 18.69 8.88
CA VAL A 934 -20.90 17.58 8.53
C VAL A 934 -19.46 18.05 8.48
N LEU A 935 -19.15 19.10 7.71
CA LEU A 935 -17.79 19.64 7.59
C LEU A 935 -17.22 20.13 8.93
N ALA A 936 -18.06 20.69 9.80
CA ALA A 936 -17.64 21.12 11.13
C ALA A 936 -17.42 19.96 12.12
N SER A 937 -18.08 18.82 11.91
CA SER A 937 -18.07 17.68 12.85
C SER A 937 -17.18 16.53 12.39
N LEU A 938 -16.96 16.37 11.09
CA LEU A 938 -16.18 15.29 10.49
C LEU A 938 -14.69 15.46 10.84
N LYS A 939 -14.08 14.40 11.37
CA LYS A 939 -12.66 14.39 11.67
C LYS A 939 -11.85 14.01 10.42
N PRO A 940 -10.60 14.49 10.30
CA PRO A 940 -9.73 14.14 9.18
C PRO A 940 -9.48 12.64 9.03
N LEU A 941 -9.17 12.20 7.80
CA LEU A 941 -8.70 10.86 7.48
C LEU A 941 -7.66 10.34 8.49
N GLY A 942 -7.80 9.07 8.85
CA GLY A 942 -7.03 8.39 9.90
C GLY A 942 -7.58 8.53 11.31
N GLN A 943 -8.57 9.40 11.54
CA GLN A 943 -9.20 9.54 12.84
C GLN A 943 -10.54 8.81 12.91
N TRP A 944 -10.88 8.36 14.12
CA TRP A 944 -12.16 7.70 14.39
C TRP A 944 -13.28 8.74 14.53
N ASN A 945 -14.27 8.65 13.63
CA ASN A 945 -15.55 9.32 13.70
C ASN A 945 -16.55 8.45 14.45
N ALA A 946 -17.50 9.07 15.15
CA ALA A 946 -18.56 8.38 15.88
C ALA A 946 -19.92 8.68 15.26
N TYR A 947 -20.71 7.65 14.99
CA TYR A 947 -22.13 7.76 14.72
C TYR A 947 -22.96 7.35 15.93
N GLU A 948 -24.03 8.11 16.15
CA GLU A 948 -25.22 7.67 16.89
C GLU A 948 -26.44 7.81 15.97
N LEU A 949 -27.09 6.68 15.69
CA LEU A 949 -28.29 6.59 14.87
C LEU A 949 -29.48 6.33 15.78
N LEU A 950 -30.41 7.28 15.87
CA LEU A 950 -31.66 7.10 16.60
C LEU A 950 -32.74 6.67 15.61
N VAL A 951 -33.18 5.42 15.72
CA VAL A 951 -34.23 4.84 14.89
C VAL A 951 -35.47 4.70 15.77
N GLN A 952 -36.52 5.45 15.47
CA GLN A 952 -37.73 5.48 16.29
C GLN A 952 -38.99 5.72 15.45
N GLY A 953 -39.98 4.83 15.57
CA GLY A 953 -41.20 4.89 14.77
C GLY A 953 -40.85 4.92 13.28
N ASN A 954 -41.14 6.04 12.62
CA ASN A 954 -40.82 6.28 11.20
C ASN A 954 -39.68 7.32 11.03
N ASN A 955 -38.83 7.53 12.03
CA ASN A 955 -37.77 8.54 12.01
C ASN A 955 -36.38 7.92 12.16
N ILE A 956 -35.42 8.45 11.41
CA ILE A 956 -33.98 8.18 11.53
C ILE A 956 -33.28 9.51 11.79
N LYS A 957 -32.66 9.66 12.97
CA LYS A 957 -31.81 10.81 13.29
C LYS A 957 -30.35 10.39 13.31
N ILE A 958 -29.50 11.12 12.58
CA ILE A 958 -28.08 10.83 12.41
C ILE A 958 -27.27 11.88 13.16
N ILE A 959 -26.51 11.42 14.15
CA ILE A 959 -25.62 12.24 14.97
C ILE A 959 -24.18 11.85 14.64
N LEU A 960 -23.41 12.79 14.09
CA LEU A 960 -21.99 12.65 13.78
C LEU A 960 -21.16 13.39 14.81
N ASN A 961 -20.30 12.68 15.55
CA ASN A 961 -19.42 13.24 16.58
C ASN A 961 -20.16 14.17 17.59
N GLY A 962 -21.40 13.82 17.92
CA GLY A 962 -22.25 14.58 18.85
C GLY A 962 -23.15 15.65 18.20
N THR A 963 -23.01 15.89 16.89
CA THR A 963 -23.82 16.87 16.15
C THR A 963 -24.90 16.18 15.32
N VAL A 964 -26.16 16.60 15.44
CA VAL A 964 -27.23 16.13 14.54
C VAL A 964 -26.98 16.70 13.13
N VAL A 965 -26.64 15.82 12.19
CA VAL A 965 -26.36 16.18 10.78
C VAL A 965 -27.53 15.86 9.87
N ASN A 966 -28.43 14.96 10.28
CA ASN A 966 -29.61 14.60 9.51
C ASN A 966 -30.76 14.16 10.45
N ASP A 967 -32.00 14.48 10.07
CA ASP A 967 -33.22 14.09 10.76
C ASP A 967 -34.27 13.76 9.68
N TYR A 968 -34.41 12.47 9.38
CA TYR A 968 -35.19 11.97 8.26
C TYR A 968 -36.45 11.27 8.74
N THR A 969 -37.59 11.64 8.16
CA THR A 969 -38.85 10.94 8.36
C THR A 969 -39.14 10.05 7.15
N VAL A 970 -39.30 8.75 7.39
CA VAL A 970 -39.63 7.75 6.38
C VAL A 970 -40.96 8.09 5.72
N THR A 971 -40.91 8.31 4.41
CA THR A 971 -42.07 8.59 3.56
C THR A 971 -42.47 7.41 2.67
N ASN A 972 -41.56 6.45 2.45
CA ASN A 972 -41.81 5.27 1.64
C ASN A 972 -42.47 4.16 2.46
N ALA A 973 -43.77 3.96 2.28
CA ALA A 973 -44.54 2.94 2.98
C ALA A 973 -44.12 1.49 2.65
N ALA A 974 -43.30 1.27 1.62
CA ALA A 974 -42.76 -0.05 1.28
C ALA A 974 -41.49 -0.43 2.06
N ARG A 975 -40.88 0.51 2.80
CA ARG A 975 -39.71 0.28 3.64
C ARG A 975 -40.10 0.40 5.12
N ASP A 976 -39.59 -0.51 5.95
CA ASP A 976 -39.93 -0.60 7.38
C ASP A 976 -38.64 -0.43 8.20
N LEU A 977 -38.67 0.42 9.23
CA LEU A 977 -37.52 0.56 10.15
C LEU A 977 -37.38 -0.62 11.10
N ALA A 978 -38.40 -1.48 11.20
CA ALA A 978 -38.27 -2.79 11.82
C ALA A 978 -37.43 -3.73 10.94
N GLY A 979 -36.17 -3.96 11.32
CA GLY A 979 -35.25 -4.73 10.48
C GLY A 979 -33.89 -4.97 11.10
N PHE A 980 -32.98 -5.49 10.29
CA PHE A 980 -31.59 -5.74 10.69
C PHE A 980 -30.74 -4.48 10.61
N VAL A 981 -29.54 -4.60 11.17
CA VAL A 981 -28.46 -3.60 11.07
C VAL A 981 -27.27 -4.24 10.35
N GLY A 982 -26.58 -3.47 9.52
CA GLY A 982 -25.46 -3.96 8.73
C GLY A 982 -24.42 -2.88 8.43
N LEU A 983 -23.23 -3.33 8.09
CA LEU A 983 -22.09 -2.50 7.70
C LEU A 983 -21.75 -2.85 6.24
N GLN A 984 -21.60 -1.83 5.41
CA GLN A 984 -21.33 -2.03 4.00
C GLN A 984 -19.85 -2.33 3.74
N ASN A 985 -19.59 -3.22 2.79
CA ASN A 985 -18.34 -3.26 2.03
C ASN A 985 -18.66 -2.76 0.62
N HIS A 986 -18.15 -1.60 0.22
CA HIS A 986 -18.60 -0.96 -1.02
C HIS A 986 -17.92 -1.55 -2.27
N GLY A 987 -16.58 -1.63 -2.27
CA GLY A 987 -15.80 -2.11 -3.41
C GLY A 987 -14.35 -2.41 -3.08
N ASP A 988 -13.64 -3.01 -4.04
CA ASP A 988 -12.23 -3.31 -3.86
C ASP A 988 -11.41 -2.01 -3.79
N GLY A 989 -10.60 -1.86 -2.75
CA GLY A 989 -9.89 -0.60 -2.43
C GLY A 989 -10.65 0.40 -1.56
N ASP A 990 -11.95 0.20 -1.33
CA ASP A 990 -12.77 0.97 -0.38
C ASP A 990 -12.65 0.36 1.03
N ASN A 991 -11.66 0.83 1.79
CA ASN A 991 -11.38 0.31 3.12
C ASN A 991 -11.97 1.22 4.21
N VAL A 992 -12.99 0.72 4.89
CA VAL A 992 -13.59 1.35 6.07
C VAL A 992 -13.38 0.44 7.27
N TRP A 993 -12.90 1.05 8.36
CA TRP A 993 -12.73 0.38 9.64
C TRP A 993 -13.91 0.70 10.56
N TYR A 994 -14.39 -0.30 11.30
CA TYR A 994 -15.44 -0.13 12.30
C TYR A 994 -15.03 -0.71 13.65
N ARG A 995 -15.48 -0.08 14.74
CA ARG A 995 -15.35 -0.63 16.10
C ARG A 995 -16.46 -0.12 17.01
N ASN A 996 -16.53 -0.69 18.21
CA ASN A 996 -17.46 -0.26 19.26
C ASN A 996 -18.93 -0.22 18.81
N VAL A 997 -19.35 -1.17 17.98
CA VAL A 997 -20.72 -1.25 17.45
C VAL A 997 -21.64 -1.75 18.55
N ARG A 998 -22.54 -0.90 19.03
CA ARG A 998 -23.34 -1.13 20.23
C ARG A 998 -24.73 -0.53 20.09
N ILE A 999 -25.71 -1.20 20.69
CA ILE A 999 -27.13 -0.83 20.57
C ILE A 999 -27.82 -0.74 21.92
N LYS A 1000 -28.77 0.19 22.06
CA LYS A 1000 -29.67 0.33 23.20
C LYS A 1000 -31.12 0.36 22.71
N GLU A 1001 -31.91 -0.63 23.07
CA GLU A 1001 -33.32 -0.76 22.68
C GLU A 1001 -34.25 -0.01 23.66
N GLY A 1002 -35.42 0.42 23.18
CA GLY A 1002 -36.51 0.90 24.02
C GLY A 1002 -36.38 2.35 24.49
N LEU A 1003 -35.99 3.28 23.62
CA LEU A 1003 -35.99 4.72 23.93
C LEU A 1003 -37.44 5.21 24.19
N ILE A 1004 -37.65 5.79 25.38
CA ILE A 1004 -38.95 6.15 25.96
C ILE A 1004 -39.20 7.65 25.77
N ASP A 1005 -40.36 7.94 25.17
CA ASP A 1005 -41.15 9.19 25.17
C ASP A 1005 -40.91 10.27 24.09
N ASN A 1006 -41.97 10.60 23.37
CA ASN A 1006 -42.00 11.57 22.26
C ASN A 1006 -43.19 12.55 22.35
N VAL A 1007 -43.93 12.54 23.45
CA VAL A 1007 -45.01 13.49 23.70
C VAL A 1007 -44.45 14.64 24.51
N ALA A 1008 -44.59 15.87 24.01
CA ALA A 1008 -44.11 17.04 24.74
C ALA A 1008 -44.99 17.33 25.97
N PRO A 1009 -44.40 17.77 27.10
CA PRO A 1009 -45.16 18.15 28.28
C PRO A 1009 -45.99 19.42 28.02
N THR A 1010 -46.93 19.71 28.91
CA THR A 1010 -47.75 20.93 28.92
C THR A 1010 -47.30 21.90 30.01
N VAL A 1011 -47.49 23.21 29.80
CA VAL A 1011 -47.15 24.26 30.78
C VAL A 1011 -48.28 25.28 30.94
N THR A 1012 -48.57 25.69 32.18
CA THR A 1012 -49.56 26.73 32.51
C THR A 1012 -48.93 27.83 33.37
N GLY A 1013 -49.23 29.09 33.08
CA GLY A 1013 -48.76 30.26 33.84
C GLY A 1013 -49.90 31.10 34.42
N THR A 1014 -49.84 31.37 35.73
CA THR A 1014 -50.86 32.11 36.51
C THR A 1014 -50.26 33.36 37.13
N LEU A 1015 -50.95 34.51 37.03
CA LEU A 1015 -50.51 35.79 37.60
C LEU A 1015 -51.19 36.09 38.94
N ASP A 1016 -50.47 36.75 39.85
CA ASP A 1016 -51.00 37.30 41.10
C ASP A 1016 -50.46 38.73 41.34
N PRO A 1017 -51.30 39.78 41.41
CA PRO A 1017 -52.76 39.74 41.23
C PRO A 1017 -53.16 39.29 39.83
N ALA A 1018 -54.26 38.52 39.74
CA ALA A 1018 -54.70 37.90 38.49
C ALA A 1018 -55.25 38.89 37.44
N ALA A 1019 -55.68 40.08 37.87
CA ALA A 1019 -56.23 41.13 37.02
C ALA A 1019 -55.52 42.48 37.29
N PRO A 1020 -55.34 43.32 36.25
CA PRO A 1020 -54.77 44.66 36.40
C PRO A 1020 -55.72 45.61 37.12
N ASP A 1021 -55.21 46.78 37.52
CA ASP A 1021 -56.00 47.90 38.02
C ASP A 1021 -56.91 48.48 36.91
N ALA A 1022 -57.86 49.35 37.28
CA ALA A 1022 -58.91 49.86 36.39
C ALA A 1022 -58.42 50.57 35.10
N ASP A 1023 -57.16 51.01 35.06
CA ASP A 1023 -56.53 51.61 33.87
C ASP A 1023 -55.79 50.59 32.98
N GLY A 1024 -55.91 49.30 33.27
CA GLY A 1024 -55.27 48.21 32.54
C GLY A 1024 -53.79 48.01 32.89
N SER A 1025 -53.25 48.73 33.89
CA SER A 1025 -51.90 48.54 34.42
C SER A 1025 -51.91 47.98 35.84
N TYR A 1026 -50.79 47.46 36.32
CA TYR A 1026 -50.58 47.05 37.69
C TYR A 1026 -49.78 48.14 38.41
N LYS A 1027 -50.34 48.76 39.46
CA LYS A 1027 -49.64 49.78 40.27
C LYS A 1027 -48.72 49.17 41.33
N ARG A 1028 -48.44 47.88 41.20
CA ARG A 1028 -47.75 47.01 42.16
C ARG A 1028 -47.08 45.86 41.41
N PRO A 1029 -46.10 45.18 42.02
CA PRO A 1029 -45.49 43.99 41.44
C PRO A 1029 -46.51 42.87 41.15
N VAL A 1030 -46.27 42.11 40.08
CA VAL A 1030 -47.07 40.94 39.65
C VAL A 1030 -46.20 39.69 39.73
N THR A 1031 -46.70 38.63 40.34
CA THR A 1031 -46.00 37.35 40.48
C THR A 1031 -46.55 36.31 39.50
N LEU A 1032 -45.68 35.70 38.69
CA LEU A 1032 -46.00 34.58 37.82
C LEU A 1032 -45.67 33.24 38.50
N THR A 1033 -46.64 32.33 38.52
CA THR A 1033 -46.45 30.94 38.95
C THR A 1033 -46.63 29.99 37.78
N LEU A 1034 -45.70 29.05 37.59
CA LEU A 1034 -45.75 28.05 36.51
C LEU A 1034 -46.02 26.64 37.06
N ALA A 1035 -46.75 25.84 36.29
CA ALA A 1035 -46.95 24.42 36.53
C ALA A 1035 -46.80 23.64 35.22
N GLY A 1036 -46.05 22.53 35.26
CA GLY A 1036 -45.84 21.63 34.13
C GLY A 1036 -46.44 20.25 34.39
N GLN A 1037 -47.00 19.62 33.37
CA GLN A 1037 -47.55 18.27 33.44
C GLN A 1037 -47.17 17.48 32.19
N ASP A 1038 -46.75 16.23 32.41
CA ASP A 1038 -46.33 15.29 31.37
C ASP A 1038 -47.24 14.06 31.33
N ASP A 1039 -47.29 13.37 30.19
CA ASP A 1039 -48.10 12.14 30.03
C ASP A 1039 -47.41 10.91 30.62
N LYS A 1040 -46.10 10.99 30.88
CA LYS A 1040 -45.33 9.97 31.60
C LYS A 1040 -44.78 10.45 32.93
N PRO A 1041 -44.56 9.52 33.89
CA PRO A 1041 -43.93 9.86 35.16
C PRO A 1041 -42.46 10.22 34.95
N GLY A 1042 -42.11 11.46 35.27
CA GLY A 1042 -40.76 12.00 35.12
C GLY A 1042 -40.64 13.41 35.67
N THR A 1043 -39.43 13.95 35.72
CA THR A 1043 -39.20 15.34 36.12
C THR A 1043 -39.49 16.27 34.95
N VAL A 1044 -40.41 17.23 35.15
CA VAL A 1044 -40.65 18.31 34.18
C VAL A 1044 -39.86 19.54 34.63
N THR A 1045 -38.96 19.99 33.77
CA THR A 1045 -38.24 21.25 33.95
C THR A 1045 -39.03 22.40 33.34
N LEU A 1046 -39.10 23.52 34.05
CA LEU A 1046 -39.84 24.71 33.63
C LEU A 1046 -38.87 25.85 33.38
N GLU A 1047 -39.09 26.62 32.33
CA GLU A 1047 -38.29 27.80 32.00
C GLU A 1047 -39.19 28.98 31.62
N TYR A 1048 -38.73 30.20 31.87
CA TYR A 1048 -39.39 31.43 31.44
C TYR A 1048 -38.38 32.45 30.91
N ARG A 1049 -38.83 33.42 30.12
CA ARG A 1049 -38.05 34.59 29.73
C ARG A 1049 -38.93 35.83 29.75
N VAL A 1050 -38.34 36.99 30.02
CA VAL A 1050 -39.05 38.27 30.02
C VAL A 1050 -38.51 39.12 28.87
N ASN A 1051 -39.39 39.75 28.11
CA ASN A 1051 -39.10 40.68 27.01
C ASN A 1051 -38.13 40.12 25.95
N GLY A 1052 -38.27 38.83 25.62
CA GLY A 1052 -37.43 38.17 24.61
C GLY A 1052 -36.00 37.87 25.04
N GLY A 1053 -35.67 37.96 26.34
CA GLY A 1053 -34.37 37.59 26.89
C GLY A 1053 -34.06 36.08 26.85
N ALA A 1054 -32.97 35.66 27.48
CA ALA A 1054 -32.62 34.23 27.58
C ALA A 1054 -33.65 33.44 28.41
N TRP A 1055 -33.87 32.17 28.03
CA TRP A 1055 -34.66 31.23 28.83
C TRP A 1055 -33.97 31.01 30.19
N THR A 1056 -34.73 31.19 31.26
CA THR A 1056 -34.29 31.10 32.65
C THR A 1056 -35.06 29.98 33.33
N ALA A 1057 -34.37 29.09 34.05
CA ALA A 1057 -35.03 28.02 34.80
C ALA A 1057 -36.00 28.59 35.86
N TYR A 1058 -37.23 28.10 35.87
CA TYR A 1058 -38.25 28.44 36.85
C TYR A 1058 -38.11 27.53 38.07
N THR A 1059 -37.54 28.06 39.15
CA THR A 1059 -37.33 27.35 40.42
C THR A 1059 -38.24 27.83 41.54
N SER A 1060 -38.82 29.03 41.40
CA SER A 1060 -39.79 29.64 42.32
C SER A 1060 -40.64 30.69 41.59
N PRO A 1061 -41.80 31.12 42.14
CA PRO A 1061 -42.60 32.20 41.55
C PRO A 1061 -41.79 33.45 41.21
N VAL A 1062 -42.06 34.03 40.04
CA VAL A 1062 -41.28 35.13 39.45
C VAL A 1062 -42.04 36.44 39.62
N THR A 1063 -41.49 37.38 40.37
CA THR A 1063 -42.10 38.70 40.54
C THR A 1063 -41.57 39.71 39.52
N VAL A 1064 -42.47 40.28 38.73
CA VAL A 1064 -42.22 41.44 37.86
C VAL A 1064 -42.65 42.69 38.60
N SER A 1065 -41.70 43.57 38.92
CA SER A 1065 -41.95 44.82 39.65
C SER A 1065 -41.50 46.08 38.91
N ALA A 1066 -40.76 45.91 37.81
CA ALA A 1066 -40.24 47.01 37.01
C ALA A 1066 -41.38 47.72 36.26
N GLN A 1067 -41.32 49.04 36.18
CA GLN A 1067 -42.28 49.85 35.44
C GLN A 1067 -42.11 49.66 33.93
N GLY A 1068 -43.21 49.55 33.19
CA GLY A 1068 -43.21 49.28 31.77
C GLY A 1068 -44.10 48.09 31.40
N GLU A 1069 -44.21 47.81 30.11
CA GLU A 1069 -44.86 46.60 29.60
C GLU A 1069 -43.84 45.46 29.52
N HIS A 1070 -44.20 44.31 30.08
CA HIS A 1070 -43.37 43.12 30.13
C HIS A 1070 -44.12 41.94 29.54
N VAL A 1071 -43.54 41.30 28.53
CA VAL A 1071 -43.99 40.01 27.98
C VAL A 1071 -43.20 38.90 28.65
N ILE A 1072 -43.88 38.00 29.34
CA ILE A 1072 -43.29 36.84 29.99
C ILE A 1072 -43.68 35.60 29.20
N GLU A 1073 -42.71 34.96 28.56
CA GLU A 1073 -42.89 33.68 27.86
C GLU A 1073 -42.39 32.54 28.73
N TYR A 1074 -42.99 31.36 28.63
CA TYR A 1074 -42.65 30.18 29.43
C TYR A 1074 -42.83 28.87 28.66
N ARG A 1075 -42.02 27.85 28.99
CA ARG A 1075 -42.04 26.50 28.38
C ARG A 1075 -41.70 25.42 29.42
N ALA A 1076 -42.01 24.17 29.10
CA ALA A 1076 -41.65 22.99 29.88
C ALA A 1076 -40.84 21.99 29.05
N THR A 1077 -39.96 21.21 29.67
CA THR A 1077 -39.21 20.11 29.05
C THR A 1077 -39.29 18.86 29.93
N ASP A 1078 -39.62 17.71 29.35
CA ASP A 1078 -39.74 16.43 30.07
C ASP A 1078 -38.38 15.74 30.27
N ALA A 1079 -38.40 14.53 30.85
CA ALA A 1079 -37.19 13.73 31.08
C ALA A 1079 -36.61 13.09 29.81
N ALA A 1080 -37.39 13.04 28.72
CA ALA A 1080 -36.97 12.53 27.42
C ALA A 1080 -36.43 13.63 26.48
N GLY A 1081 -36.55 14.90 26.88
CA GLY A 1081 -36.07 16.07 26.14
C GLY A 1081 -37.12 16.72 25.22
N ASN A 1082 -38.39 16.32 25.27
CA ASN A 1082 -39.45 16.97 24.49
C ASN A 1082 -39.83 18.32 25.13
N VAL A 1083 -40.03 19.37 24.32
CA VAL A 1083 -40.29 20.75 24.77
C VAL A 1083 -41.72 21.18 24.43
N SER A 1084 -42.43 21.78 25.40
CA SER A 1084 -43.80 22.28 25.24
C SER A 1084 -43.90 23.42 24.24
N ALA A 1085 -45.12 23.68 23.74
CA ALA A 1085 -45.43 24.97 23.12
C ALA A 1085 -45.16 26.12 24.10
N ILE A 1086 -44.74 27.28 23.58
CA ILE A 1086 -44.44 28.47 24.39
C ILE A 1086 -45.76 29.13 24.84
N GLY A 1087 -45.96 29.25 26.15
CA GLY A 1087 -47.00 30.09 26.74
C GLY A 1087 -46.51 31.53 26.92
N SER A 1088 -47.43 32.50 26.98
CA SER A 1088 -47.08 33.92 27.12
C SER A 1088 -48.11 34.71 27.95
N LYS A 1089 -47.63 35.71 28.72
CA LYS A 1089 -48.42 36.67 29.50
C LYS A 1089 -47.82 38.08 29.37
N THR A 1090 -48.67 39.11 29.25
CA THR A 1090 -48.23 40.51 29.23
C THR A 1090 -48.68 41.22 30.51
N VAL A 1091 -47.76 41.91 31.19
CA VAL A 1091 -48.02 42.73 32.39
C VAL A 1091 -47.50 44.15 32.20
N LYS A 1092 -48.28 45.18 32.56
CA LYS A 1092 -47.88 46.60 32.43
C LYS A 1092 -47.85 47.26 33.80
N ILE A 1093 -46.70 47.74 34.30
CA ILE A 1093 -46.55 48.31 35.66
C ILE A 1093 -46.29 49.83 35.61
N THR A 1094 -46.83 50.65 36.54
CA THR A 1094 -46.63 52.14 36.57
C THR A 1094 -46.45 52.76 37.99
N ALA A 1095 -45.47 53.69 38.18
CA ALA A 1095 -45.31 54.62 39.33
C ALA A 1095 -44.40 55.87 39.01
N THR A 1096 -44.33 56.91 39.87
CA THR A 1096 -43.99 58.34 39.54
C THR A 1096 -42.50 58.82 39.69
N THR A 1097 -41.96 59.54 38.67
CA THR A 1097 -40.72 60.44 38.51
C THR A 1097 -39.31 59.97 38.94
N SER A 1098 -38.13 60.37 38.40
CA SER A 1098 -37.51 60.69 37.06
C SER A 1098 -35.97 60.91 37.24
N ASN A 1099 -35.10 60.19 36.52
CA ASN A 1099 -33.75 60.53 36.00
C ASN A 1099 -33.23 59.33 35.14
N THR A 1100 -32.49 59.56 34.05
CA THR A 1100 -31.98 58.50 33.16
C THR A 1100 -30.46 58.51 33.04
N ASP A 1101 -29.84 57.39 33.43
CA ASP A 1101 -28.51 56.98 32.99
C ASP A 1101 -28.66 55.93 31.86
N HIS A 1102 -27.75 55.93 30.89
CA HIS A 1102 -27.67 54.89 29.86
C HIS A 1102 -26.68 53.80 30.27
N GLU A 1103 -27.11 52.54 30.28
CA GLU A 1103 -26.22 51.39 30.47
C GLU A 1103 -25.65 50.90 29.13
N LEU A 1104 -24.32 50.87 29.04
CA LEU A 1104 -23.56 50.18 28.01
C LEU A 1104 -23.31 48.74 28.49
N ILE A 1105 -23.83 47.74 27.79
CA ILE A 1105 -23.71 46.33 28.19
C ILE A 1105 -22.66 45.61 27.32
N GLY A 1106 -21.79 44.84 27.96
CA GLY A 1106 -20.87 43.88 27.32
C GLY A 1106 -20.97 42.52 28.01
N ASN A 1107 -21.10 41.45 27.23
CA ASN A 1107 -21.26 40.09 27.76
C ASN A 1107 -19.90 39.37 27.84
N VAL A 1108 -19.66 38.65 28.95
CA VAL A 1108 -18.51 37.74 29.12
C VAL A 1108 -19.05 36.30 29.13
N PRO A 1109 -18.66 35.43 28.18
CA PRO A 1109 -19.11 34.04 28.14
C PRO A 1109 -18.49 33.20 29.26
N ALA A 1110 -19.26 32.23 29.78
CA ALA A 1110 -18.76 31.21 30.71
C ALA A 1110 -17.56 30.48 30.09
N THR A 1111 -16.38 30.66 30.67
CA THR A 1111 -15.12 30.13 30.17
C THR A 1111 -14.40 29.41 31.30
N LEU A 1112 -14.01 28.16 31.07
CA LEU A 1112 -13.01 27.43 31.86
C LEU A 1112 -11.96 26.88 30.90
N ALA A 1113 -10.72 27.30 31.05
CA ALA A 1113 -9.61 26.78 30.26
C ALA A 1113 -8.37 26.61 31.14
N ILE A 1114 -7.70 25.48 30.97
CA ILE A 1114 -6.39 25.22 31.57
C ILE A 1114 -5.44 24.73 30.48
N THR A 1115 -4.25 25.31 30.43
CA THR A 1115 -3.15 24.83 29.59
C THR A 1115 -1.94 24.57 30.47
N LEU A 1116 -1.39 23.35 30.41
CA LEU A 1116 -0.18 22.98 31.15
C LEU A 1116 1.06 23.27 30.29
N GLY A 1117 2.11 23.76 30.93
CA GLY A 1117 3.42 23.97 30.32
C GLY A 1117 4.16 22.66 30.05
N ALA A 1118 5.40 22.78 29.60
CA ALA A 1118 6.25 21.62 29.28
C ALA A 1118 6.34 20.62 30.46
N GLN A 1119 6.50 19.35 30.11
CA GLN A 1119 6.69 18.28 31.09
C GLN A 1119 7.92 18.56 31.95
N SER A 1120 7.75 18.55 33.28
CA SER A 1120 8.82 18.77 34.23
C SER A 1120 9.49 17.44 34.62
N SER A 1121 10.81 17.47 34.85
CA SER A 1121 11.61 16.29 35.22
C SER A 1121 12.17 16.44 36.63
N LEU A 1122 12.08 15.38 37.43
CA LEU A 1122 12.65 15.30 38.78
C LEU A 1122 14.16 14.99 38.77
N GLY A 1123 14.75 14.74 37.60
CA GLY A 1123 16.14 14.33 37.46
C GLY A 1123 16.39 12.87 37.89
N ASN A 1124 17.65 12.54 38.16
CA ASN A 1124 18.06 11.20 38.56
C ASN A 1124 17.89 10.99 40.07
N PHE A 1125 17.20 9.92 40.47
CA PHE A 1125 17.12 9.50 41.87
C PHE A 1125 18.41 8.79 42.30
N GLU A 1126 18.93 9.18 43.46
CA GLU A 1126 20.20 8.71 44.03
C GLU A 1126 19.92 7.61 45.07
N PRO A 1127 20.36 6.36 44.83
CA PRO A 1127 20.20 5.29 45.81
C PRO A 1127 21.03 5.55 47.07
N GLY A 1128 20.50 5.18 48.25
CA GLY A 1128 21.26 5.24 49.50
C GLY A 1128 21.36 6.62 50.14
N ALA A 1129 20.55 7.60 49.73
CA ALA A 1129 20.53 8.93 50.32
C ALA A 1129 19.09 9.41 50.56
N THR A 1130 18.84 10.05 51.71
CA THR A 1130 17.56 10.74 51.95
C THR A 1130 17.57 12.08 51.23
N ARG A 1131 16.69 12.25 50.23
CA ARG A 1131 16.62 13.46 49.41
C ARG A 1131 15.21 13.73 48.88
N ASP A 1132 14.86 15.01 48.83
CA ASP A 1132 13.68 15.51 48.13
C ASP A 1132 14.06 15.95 46.72
N TYR A 1133 13.38 15.38 45.73
CA TYR A 1133 13.47 15.77 44.32
C TYR A 1133 12.28 16.64 43.98
N THR A 1134 12.52 17.82 43.42
CA THR A 1134 11.46 18.77 43.07
C THR A 1134 11.52 19.14 41.60
N ALA A 1135 10.35 19.31 41.01
CA ALA A 1135 10.18 19.79 39.64
C ALA A 1135 8.97 20.72 39.59
N SER A 1136 8.94 21.66 38.65
CA SER A 1136 7.85 22.63 38.54
C SER A 1136 7.39 22.73 37.10
N THR A 1137 6.09 22.94 36.90
CA THR A 1137 5.51 23.36 35.63
C THR A 1137 4.56 24.52 35.85
N LEU A 1138 4.21 25.24 34.79
CA LEU A 1138 3.22 26.31 34.83
C LEU A 1138 1.89 25.80 34.29
N ALA A 1139 0.79 26.21 34.90
CA ALA A 1139 -0.55 26.06 34.36
C ALA A 1139 -1.13 27.45 34.11
N SER A 1140 -1.48 27.75 32.86
CA SER A 1140 -2.23 28.97 32.55
C SER A 1140 -3.72 28.68 32.71
N VAL A 1141 -4.38 29.45 33.57
CA VAL A 1141 -5.78 29.25 33.97
C VAL A 1141 -6.63 30.46 33.59
N THR A 1142 -7.68 30.21 32.81
CA THR A 1142 -8.73 31.20 32.52
C THR A 1142 -10.05 30.67 33.06
N SER A 1143 -10.70 31.44 33.93
CA SER A 1143 -12.04 31.19 34.43
C SER A 1143 -12.84 32.48 34.52
N THR A 1144 -14.06 32.48 34.02
CA THR A 1144 -15.01 33.58 34.24
C THR A 1144 -15.91 33.36 35.47
N ALA A 1145 -15.75 32.22 36.15
CA ALA A 1145 -16.47 31.88 37.37
C ALA A 1145 -15.73 32.39 38.62
N GLY A 1146 -16.49 32.83 39.63
CA GLY A 1146 -15.95 33.36 40.90
C GLY A 1146 -15.54 32.30 41.93
N ASP A 1147 -15.57 31.02 41.57
CA ASP A 1147 -15.37 29.90 42.50
C ASP A 1147 -14.59 28.73 41.88
N ALA A 1148 -13.84 28.97 40.80
CA ALA A 1148 -13.12 27.90 40.11
C ALA A 1148 -12.05 27.25 41.02
N ALA A 1149 -11.89 25.93 40.90
CA ALA A 1149 -10.94 25.12 41.63
C ALA A 1149 -10.10 24.30 40.66
N LEU A 1150 -8.78 24.45 40.77
CA LEU A 1150 -7.79 23.61 40.11
C LEU A 1150 -7.46 22.42 41.01
N SER A 1151 -7.63 21.20 40.50
CA SER A 1151 -7.33 19.95 41.21
C SER A 1151 -6.46 19.00 40.37
N VAL A 1152 -5.84 18.02 41.03
CA VAL A 1152 -5.03 16.97 40.40
C VAL A 1152 -5.37 15.59 40.99
N VAL A 1153 -5.36 14.54 40.15
CA VAL A 1153 -5.56 13.16 40.58
C VAL A 1153 -4.63 12.21 39.84
N ASP A 1154 -4.24 11.10 40.50
CA ASP A 1154 -3.69 9.93 39.81
C ASP A 1154 -4.85 8.96 39.48
N PRO A 1155 -5.29 8.86 38.22
CA PRO A 1155 -6.41 7.99 37.84
C PRO A 1155 -6.02 6.50 37.84
N SER A 1156 -4.75 6.14 38.05
CA SER A 1156 -4.31 4.76 38.06
C SER A 1156 -4.88 3.98 39.24
N THR A 1157 -5.44 2.79 38.97
CA THR A 1157 -5.89 1.84 39.99
C THR A 1157 -4.75 0.99 40.57
N THR A 1158 -3.53 1.12 40.03
CA THR A 1158 -2.35 0.33 40.44
C THR A 1158 -1.27 1.25 41.02
N ASN A 1159 -0.85 0.97 42.25
CA ASN A 1159 0.13 1.77 42.99
C ASN A 1159 -0.20 3.28 43.00
N THR A 1160 -1.48 3.60 43.23
CA THR A 1160 -2.03 4.97 43.16
C THR A 1160 -1.24 5.95 44.03
N GLY A 1161 -0.99 7.15 43.50
CA GLY A 1161 -0.24 8.21 44.14
C GLY A 1161 1.29 8.05 44.08
N LYS A 1162 1.83 6.97 43.53
CA LYS A 1162 3.27 6.67 43.51
C LYS A 1162 3.83 6.57 42.10
N LEU A 1163 5.04 7.11 41.86
CA LEU A 1163 5.75 6.89 40.61
C LEU A 1163 6.15 5.41 40.47
N VAL A 1164 6.08 4.88 39.25
CA VAL A 1164 6.32 3.45 38.97
C VAL A 1164 7.36 3.24 37.87
N ASN A 1165 8.12 2.15 37.98
CA ASN A 1165 9.03 1.61 36.98
C ASN A 1165 8.59 0.16 36.69
N GLY A 1166 7.74 0.00 35.67
CA GLY A 1166 6.99 -1.23 35.44
C GLY A 1166 6.05 -1.55 36.62
N ALA A 1167 6.09 -2.79 37.12
CA ALA A 1167 5.32 -3.20 38.29
C ALA A 1167 5.87 -2.66 39.64
N TYR A 1168 7.07 -2.05 39.64
CA TYR A 1168 7.72 -1.59 40.86
C TYR A 1168 7.34 -0.13 41.17
N ALA A 1169 6.91 0.16 42.39
CA ALA A 1169 6.52 1.51 42.83
C ALA A 1169 7.48 2.07 43.89
N LEU A 1170 7.69 3.39 43.86
CA LEU A 1170 8.44 4.07 44.92
C LEU A 1170 7.73 3.97 46.27
N ALA A 1171 8.50 3.96 47.35
CA ALA A 1171 7.97 3.81 48.70
C ALA A 1171 7.08 5.01 49.10
N GLN A 1172 7.56 6.24 48.83
CA GLN A 1172 6.85 7.48 49.15
C GLN A 1172 5.91 7.92 48.02
N PRO A 1173 4.73 8.49 48.33
CA PRO A 1173 3.85 9.07 47.33
C PRO A 1173 4.46 10.32 46.70
N LEU A 1174 4.11 10.57 45.43
CA LEU A 1174 4.37 11.85 44.78
C LEU A 1174 3.52 12.93 45.46
N GLN A 1175 4.13 14.06 45.77
CA GLN A 1175 3.44 15.20 46.38
C GLN A 1175 3.32 16.34 45.38
N VAL A 1176 2.20 17.05 45.42
CA VAL A 1176 1.90 18.17 44.50
C VAL A 1176 1.41 19.37 45.30
N LYS A 1177 1.70 20.59 44.84
CA LYS A 1177 1.10 21.84 45.35
C LYS A 1177 0.95 22.87 44.24
N ALA A 1178 0.08 23.86 44.46
CA ALA A 1178 0.00 25.07 43.65
C ALA A 1178 -0.15 26.30 44.57
N GLY A 1179 0.93 26.64 45.27
CA GLY A 1179 0.89 27.48 46.48
C GLY A 1179 0.57 26.64 47.74
N GLY A 1180 0.89 27.16 48.92
CA GLY A 1180 0.70 26.42 50.18
C GLY A 1180 1.70 25.25 50.41
N ALA A 1181 1.28 24.26 51.18
CA ALA A 1181 2.09 23.08 51.53
C ALA A 1181 1.92 21.93 50.52
N PHE A 1182 2.94 21.10 50.35
CA PHE A 1182 2.86 19.86 49.56
C PHE A 1182 1.87 18.88 50.17
N ALA A 1183 1.01 18.30 49.33
CA ALA A 1183 0.09 17.24 49.72
C ALA A 1183 0.31 15.98 48.86
N ALA A 1184 0.13 14.81 49.47
CA ALA A 1184 0.32 13.53 48.80
C ALA A 1184 -0.79 13.27 47.78
N LEU A 1185 -0.39 12.81 46.60
CA LEU A 1185 -1.32 12.45 45.54
C LEU A 1185 -2.02 11.12 45.86
N SER A 1186 -3.27 11.00 45.42
CA SER A 1186 -4.08 9.80 45.59
C SER A 1186 -5.04 9.61 44.41
N GLY A 1187 -5.92 8.62 44.50
CA GLY A 1187 -7.02 8.41 43.55
C GLY A 1187 -8.21 9.36 43.76
N THR A 1188 -8.19 10.19 44.79
CA THR A 1188 -9.17 11.26 45.03
C THR A 1188 -8.58 12.60 44.57
N PRO A 1189 -9.35 13.44 43.84
CA PRO A 1189 -8.88 14.76 43.42
C PRO A 1189 -8.37 15.60 44.59
N LEU A 1190 -7.12 16.02 44.50
CA LEU A 1190 -6.48 16.96 45.41
C LEU A 1190 -6.67 18.37 44.87
N THR A 1191 -7.46 19.20 45.56
CA THR A 1191 -7.58 20.63 45.21
C THR A 1191 -6.27 21.35 45.48
N LEU A 1192 -5.68 21.90 44.43
CA LEU A 1192 -4.40 22.60 44.46
C LEU A 1192 -4.56 24.10 44.70
N LYS A 1193 -5.57 24.72 44.06
CA LYS A 1193 -5.84 26.16 44.21
C LYS A 1193 -7.31 26.46 43.91
N THR A 1194 -7.90 27.35 44.70
CA THR A 1194 -9.23 27.91 44.46
C THR A 1194 -9.10 29.39 44.08
N PHE A 1195 -9.91 29.82 43.12
CA PHE A 1195 -10.02 31.19 42.66
C PHE A 1195 -11.35 31.75 43.18
N SER A 1196 -11.29 32.83 43.95
CA SER A 1196 -12.46 33.51 44.52
C SER A 1196 -13.09 34.54 43.58
N ASP A 1197 -12.48 34.74 42.42
CA ASP A 1197 -12.83 35.74 41.42
C ASP A 1197 -12.45 35.21 40.02
N PRO A 1198 -13.08 35.72 38.95
CA PRO A 1198 -12.67 35.44 37.58
C PRO A 1198 -11.18 35.71 37.34
N VAL A 1199 -10.52 34.81 36.62
CA VAL A 1199 -9.10 34.91 36.24
C VAL A 1199 -8.94 34.77 34.74
N SER A 1200 -8.05 35.54 34.12
CA SER A 1200 -7.79 35.46 32.68
C SER A 1200 -6.30 35.26 32.44
N GLY A 1201 -5.90 34.08 31.96
CA GLY A 1201 -4.51 33.72 31.73
C GLY A 1201 -3.65 33.72 32.99
N ALA A 1202 -4.22 33.37 34.15
CA ALA A 1202 -3.48 33.35 35.41
C ALA A 1202 -2.47 32.20 35.42
N ASP A 1203 -1.19 32.52 35.50
CA ASP A 1203 -0.14 31.54 35.64
C ASP A 1203 -0.09 30.99 37.07
N VAL A 1204 -0.29 29.69 37.18
CA VAL A 1204 -0.22 28.91 38.41
C VAL A 1204 0.99 28.00 38.36
N ALA A 1205 1.99 28.26 39.19
CA ALA A 1205 3.09 27.32 39.38
C ALA A 1205 2.60 26.05 40.10
N ILE A 1206 2.80 24.90 39.47
CA ILE A 1206 2.54 23.58 40.03
C ILE A 1206 3.89 22.95 40.34
N ASP A 1207 4.15 22.72 41.62
CA ASP A 1207 5.36 22.08 42.09
C ASP A 1207 5.08 20.62 42.44
N PHE A 1208 5.99 19.76 42.02
CA PHE A 1208 6.04 18.33 42.33
C PHE A 1208 7.19 18.06 43.29
N LYS A 1209 6.99 17.12 44.21
CA LYS A 1209 8.03 16.62 45.10
C LYS A 1209 7.96 15.12 45.25
N GLN A 1210 9.07 14.44 44.98
CA GLN A 1210 9.26 13.04 45.30
C GLN A 1210 10.34 12.92 46.37
N SER A 1211 9.97 12.43 47.55
CA SER A 1211 10.91 12.10 48.62
C SER A 1211 11.43 10.67 48.41
N ILE A 1212 12.74 10.47 48.56
CA ILE A 1212 13.39 9.16 48.64
C ILE A 1212 14.12 9.12 49.98
N ASN A 1213 13.92 8.07 50.78
CA ASN A 1213 14.70 7.85 52.00
C ASN A 1213 15.94 7.01 51.72
N GLU A 1214 16.95 7.09 52.59
CA GLU A 1214 18.21 6.32 52.52
C GLU A 1214 18.02 4.81 52.27
N LYS A 1215 16.94 4.22 52.79
CA LYS A 1215 16.64 2.78 52.68
C LYS A 1215 15.56 2.43 51.66
N ASP A 1216 15.05 3.40 50.90
CA ASP A 1216 14.07 3.12 49.86
C ASP A 1216 14.76 2.41 48.70
N ALA A 1217 14.22 1.27 48.28
CA ALA A 1217 14.78 0.52 47.18
C ALA A 1217 14.43 1.20 45.83
N LEU A 1218 15.47 1.42 45.01
CA LEU A 1218 15.37 1.99 43.68
C LEU A 1218 15.76 0.95 42.63
N ARG A 1219 14.89 0.76 41.64
CA ARG A 1219 15.11 -0.10 40.48
C ARG A 1219 15.66 0.75 39.33
N THR A 1220 16.74 0.29 38.69
CA THR A 1220 17.28 0.92 37.49
C THR A 1220 16.20 1.08 36.42
N GLY A 1221 16.10 2.28 35.84
CA GLY A 1221 15.12 2.61 34.80
C GLY A 1221 14.30 3.86 35.13
N ARG A 1222 13.34 4.17 34.26
CA ARG A 1222 12.51 5.37 34.37
C ARG A 1222 11.34 5.12 35.32
N TYR A 1223 11.17 6.02 36.28
CA TYR A 1223 9.96 6.13 37.08
C TYR A 1223 9.05 7.20 36.49
N SER A 1224 7.81 6.85 36.15
CA SER A 1224 6.86 7.79 35.57
C SER A 1224 5.43 7.50 36.01
N LYS A 1225 4.56 8.48 35.82
CA LYS A 1225 3.12 8.36 36.02
C LYS A 1225 2.37 9.47 35.26
N THR A 1226 1.14 9.18 34.82
CA THR A 1226 0.26 10.14 34.17
C THR A 1226 -0.71 10.72 35.19
N LEU A 1227 -0.83 12.04 35.25
CA LEU A 1227 -1.70 12.76 36.18
C LEU A 1227 -2.80 13.49 35.40
N THR A 1228 -4.00 13.58 35.99
CA THR A 1228 -5.11 14.35 35.43
C THR A 1228 -5.28 15.63 36.23
N PHE A 1229 -5.22 16.78 35.56
CA PHE A 1229 -5.52 18.09 36.15
C PHE A 1229 -6.91 18.53 35.69
N THR A 1230 -7.71 19.06 36.61
CA THR A 1230 -9.07 19.49 36.33
C THR A 1230 -9.30 20.88 36.90
N LEU A 1231 -9.79 21.79 36.06
CA LEU A 1231 -10.35 23.07 36.48
C LEU A 1231 -11.88 22.94 36.49
N SER A 1232 -12.50 23.16 37.65
CA SER A 1232 -13.94 22.98 37.84
C SER A 1232 -14.54 24.13 38.64
N THR A 1233 -15.80 24.44 38.42
CA THR A 1233 -16.61 25.42 39.20
C THR A 1233 -17.96 24.77 39.52
N ILE A 1234 -18.59 25.16 40.64
CA ILE A 1234 -19.97 24.75 40.95
C ILE A 1234 -21.00 25.80 40.49
N THR A 1235 -20.53 26.98 40.04
CA THR A 1235 -21.32 28.07 39.44
C THR A 1235 -20.69 28.55 38.12
N PRO A 1236 -20.78 27.75 37.03
CA PRO A 1236 -20.16 28.05 35.73
C PRO A 1236 -20.70 29.27 35.00
#